data_AF-G5ACF2-F1
#
_entry.id   AF-G5ACF2-F1
#
_cell.length_a   1.000
_cell.length_b   1.000
_cell.length_c   1.000
_cell.angle_alpha   90.00
_cell.angle_beta   90.00
_cell.angle_gamma   90.00
#
_symmetry.space_group_name_H-M   'P 1'
#
loop_
_entity.id
_entity.type
_entity.pdbx_description
1 polymer ?
#
loop_
_entity_poly.entity_id
_entity_poly.type
_entity_poly.pdbx_seq_one_letter_code
_entity_poly.pdbx_strand_id
1 'polypeptide(L)'
;MGNAPSGEMEPARLKEELADMHRSLQALSLRCRPPPALRPGQISVDNVIINTREDVKVVLGPVVGKVEFQRARVLLEVDRRALVTAHVSTLDTATNSMVELPQHRVAVQCEADRPVVFVLERLVPGKSYTVTFGGIRSKDVELKRGTFRTQSLEHGSKLNVAVVSGDDVFDIESGEANLWQDVRERVERGETQIVLHLGGQVAMQRMFDKAVQLLLLYGQGASSDAAAQPDWALVEMKALEVLRSAYRSQWTLSPHLQFVLANACNLMMWSDADIYPRFTTRDEFYIDHEQPTLRMQVVRTVTRCARRLFHEYQRQLWDDGFKQLVEREVELLALAETALASTAQIFALSVQIPKTAEELELQKKRHEIEGARRVEKNLRALEAEKAKLEKQLVSYNQVLAPQRGEEFVFEVGSICVLVLDLRSSRLEPGGSQARENELLSNVQWRFIEETLARASVQLLLLCSEAPLIDDLVPDAKSSVVDTSEEIETAWSANKSAQARLLSQLFDWKLQQPNRQFIVLGGANPARCFARMRVKDTKLRTDSEQFTIGAISATPYDSVIPRRSGLLHGRFEFEHVEEVANKKCFLDLRVESGQGNTIEACRVGKDKQFYNLPKVLLGPVVGWVDEFCAVVLLEVDRYADVVCLVKNPLTRESRRVFQRFFADQANSFFITHLRSGHYYRLSFENVQHSELFQASFTTVAKSPQQFDDAANLWQTIQENTVKMPLVGLNLAIHLGGQFFPESNPHIHEALFREMYRSAWNTPGIRESLAHGAHLILTNENDQLPANNQEGEDQQNVNVRELLAKFHVRYQNLLLPPSKRLRGDEFRWCKPLSHCFGAFGLFVLPTEELECSSIHESTWGALQMLLETPALSTLLLVSTEALFDESLEDIREKA
;
A
#
# COMPACT_ATOMS: atom_id res chain seq x y z
N MET A 1 37.19 -45.15 25.48
CA MET A 1 38.26 -45.17 24.47
C MET A 1 37.65 -45.73 23.19
N GLY A 2 37.52 -45.04 22.07
CA GLY A 2 37.81 -43.66 21.68
C GLY A 2 37.23 -43.42 20.28
N ASN A 3 37.56 -42.25 19.72
CA ASN A 3 37.36 -41.76 18.35
C ASN A 3 36.09 -40.93 18.07
N ALA A 4 36.19 -39.64 18.39
CA ALA A 4 35.52 -38.57 17.64
C ALA A 4 36.43 -38.12 16.48
N PRO A 5 35.90 -37.82 15.28
CA PRO A 5 36.70 -37.32 14.17
C PRO A 5 36.78 -35.78 14.25
N SER A 6 37.91 -35.26 14.72
CA SER A 6 38.28 -33.84 14.59
C SER A 6 39.53 -33.77 13.70
N GLY A 7 39.41 -33.27 12.47
CA GLY A 7 40.61 -33.15 11.61
C GLY A 7 40.49 -32.43 10.28
N GLU A 8 39.31 -32.25 9.68
CA GLU A 8 39.24 -31.72 8.30
C GLU A 8 38.89 -30.22 8.18
N MET A 9 38.45 -29.54 9.25
CA MET A 9 38.03 -28.13 9.20
C MET A 9 39.13 -27.08 9.46
N GLU A 10 40.19 -27.42 10.20
CA GLU A 10 41.26 -26.47 10.56
C GLU A 10 42.10 -25.93 9.39
N PRO A 11 42.50 -26.72 8.37
CA PRO A 11 43.43 -26.22 7.36
C PRO A 11 42.80 -25.24 6.36
N ALA A 12 41.48 -25.27 6.17
CA ALA A 12 40.76 -24.30 5.34
C ALA A 12 40.61 -22.95 6.07
N ARG A 13 40.25 -22.99 7.36
CA ARG A 13 40.09 -21.81 8.22
C ARG A 13 41.41 -21.06 8.42
N LEU A 14 42.50 -21.79 8.63
CA LEU A 14 43.85 -21.20 8.72
C LEU A 14 44.30 -20.55 7.41
N LYS A 15 44.01 -21.15 6.25
CA LYS A 15 44.30 -20.53 4.94
C LYS A 15 43.49 -19.26 4.72
N GLU A 16 42.26 -19.21 5.24
CA GLU A 16 41.37 -18.05 5.15
C GLU A 16 41.82 -16.91 6.06
N GLU A 17 42.19 -17.20 7.32
CA GLU A 17 42.79 -16.21 8.24
C GLU A 17 44.09 -15.62 7.66
N LEU A 18 44.91 -16.46 7.02
CA LEU A 18 46.13 -16.01 6.35
C LEU A 18 45.84 -15.14 5.12
N ALA A 19 44.78 -15.45 4.37
CA ALA A 19 44.33 -14.65 3.24
C ALA A 19 43.70 -13.32 3.68
N ASP A 20 42.93 -13.31 4.78
CA ASP A 20 42.41 -12.09 5.39
C ASP A 20 43.53 -11.22 5.95
N MET A 21 44.49 -11.78 6.68
CA MET A 21 45.69 -11.04 7.10
C MET A 21 46.47 -10.46 5.90
N HIS A 22 46.65 -11.22 4.83
CA HIS A 22 47.29 -10.71 3.62
C HIS A 22 46.51 -9.55 2.99
N ARG A 23 45.18 -9.64 2.95
CA ARG A 23 44.28 -8.58 2.47
C ARG A 23 44.37 -7.33 3.34
N SER A 24 44.31 -7.47 4.67
CA SER A 24 44.43 -6.36 5.61
C SER A 24 45.81 -5.71 5.54
N LEU A 25 46.89 -6.48 5.37
CA LEU A 25 48.25 -5.96 5.14
C LEU A 25 48.37 -5.20 3.82
N GLN A 26 47.75 -5.68 2.74
CA GLN A 26 47.69 -4.96 1.46
C GLN A 26 46.87 -3.67 1.56
N ALA A 27 45.72 -3.69 2.26
CA ALA A 27 44.88 -2.52 2.51
C ALA A 27 45.60 -1.45 3.34
N LEU A 28 46.35 -1.87 4.37
CA LEU A 28 47.22 -0.99 5.16
C LEU A 28 48.36 -0.42 4.31
N SER A 29 48.99 -1.23 3.45
CA SER A 29 50.02 -0.76 2.52
C SER A 29 49.50 0.27 1.51
N LEU A 30 48.23 0.19 1.10
CA LEU A 30 47.59 1.16 0.20
C LEU A 30 47.29 2.49 0.89
N ARG A 31 46.89 2.48 2.18
CA ARG A 31 46.70 3.70 2.99
C ARG A 31 47.99 4.51 3.19
N CYS A 32 49.15 3.86 3.20
CA CYS A 32 50.45 4.52 3.35
C CYS A 32 51.02 5.11 2.04
N ARG A 33 50.34 4.95 0.90
CA ARG A 33 50.74 5.55 -0.39
C ARG A 33 49.92 6.82 -0.64
N PRO A 34 50.50 7.88 -1.22
CA PRO A 34 49.72 9.01 -1.71
C PRO A 34 48.67 8.51 -2.72
N PRO A 35 47.44 9.07 -2.70
CA PRO A 35 46.38 8.63 -3.60
C PRO A 35 46.85 8.75 -5.05
N PRO A 36 46.65 7.72 -5.90
CA PRO A 36 47.04 7.79 -7.30
C PRO A 36 46.37 8.99 -7.97
N ALA A 37 47.12 9.74 -8.79
CA ALA A 37 46.53 10.79 -9.60
C ALA A 37 45.49 10.17 -10.54
N LEU A 38 44.21 10.49 -10.31
CA LEU A 38 43.10 9.99 -11.12
C LEU A 38 43.24 10.50 -12.56
N ARG A 39 43.11 9.61 -13.53
CA ARG A 39 43.08 10.01 -14.94
C ARG A 39 41.71 10.62 -15.28
N PRO A 40 41.62 11.46 -16.34
CA PRO A 40 40.33 11.87 -16.89
C PRO A 40 39.47 10.64 -17.20
N GLY A 41 38.21 10.63 -16.75
CA GLY A 41 37.31 9.47 -16.86
C GLY A 41 37.55 8.39 -15.81
N GLN A 42 38.15 8.72 -14.66
CA GLN A 42 38.25 7.83 -13.50
C GLN A 42 37.69 8.51 -12.25
N ILE A 43 37.03 7.71 -11.42
CA ILE A 43 36.54 8.11 -10.11
C ILE A 43 37.02 7.12 -9.06
N SER A 44 37.29 7.61 -7.85
CA SER A 44 37.60 6.76 -6.70
C SER A 44 36.37 6.64 -5.81
N VAL A 45 35.76 5.46 -5.75
CA VAL A 45 34.64 5.14 -4.85
C VAL A 45 35.09 3.98 -3.98
N ASP A 46 34.94 4.07 -2.65
CA ASP A 46 35.33 2.99 -1.72
C ASP A 46 36.82 2.57 -1.83
N ASN A 47 37.72 3.51 -2.13
CA ASN A 47 39.14 3.23 -2.45
C ASN A 47 39.36 2.38 -3.70
N VAL A 48 38.35 2.27 -4.57
CA VAL A 48 38.40 1.57 -5.85
C VAL A 48 38.43 2.59 -6.97
N ILE A 49 39.44 2.51 -7.85
CA ILE A 49 39.49 3.33 -9.06
C ILE A 49 38.63 2.68 -10.13
N ILE A 50 37.55 3.36 -10.51
CA ILE A 50 36.56 2.91 -11.48
C ILE A 50 36.67 3.77 -12.72
N ASN A 51 36.73 3.14 -13.90
CA ASN A 51 36.68 3.84 -15.18
C ASN A 51 35.23 4.24 -15.49
N THR A 52 35.03 5.49 -15.89
CA THR A 52 33.72 6.08 -16.18
C THR A 52 33.57 6.39 -17.67
N ARG A 53 32.32 6.48 -18.12
CA ARG A 53 31.96 6.80 -19.50
C ARG A 53 30.75 7.73 -19.49
N GLU A 54 31.00 9.04 -19.62
CA GLU A 54 29.99 10.09 -19.40
C GLU A 54 28.78 10.02 -20.36
N ASP A 55 28.93 9.39 -21.51
CA ASP A 55 27.83 9.22 -22.47
C ASP A 55 26.88 8.06 -22.15
N VAL A 56 27.17 7.23 -21.15
CA VAL A 56 26.37 6.06 -20.77
C VAL A 56 25.68 6.31 -19.43
N LYS A 57 24.35 6.34 -19.42
CA LYS A 57 23.51 6.54 -18.24
C LYS A 57 22.82 5.24 -17.84
N VAL A 58 22.71 5.02 -16.53
CA VAL A 58 21.84 3.97 -15.97
C VAL A 58 20.39 4.42 -16.03
N VAL A 59 19.57 3.65 -16.73
CA VAL A 59 18.13 3.87 -16.89
C VAL A 59 17.36 3.26 -15.72
N LEU A 60 17.67 2.01 -15.37
CA LEU A 60 17.04 1.26 -14.30
C LEU A 60 18.06 0.40 -13.56
N GLY A 61 17.82 0.21 -12.25
CA GLY A 61 18.66 -0.56 -11.36
C GLY A 61 19.68 0.27 -10.59
N PRO A 62 20.58 -0.38 -9.83
CA PRO A 62 20.70 -1.84 -9.71
C PRO A 62 19.50 -2.50 -9.03
N VAL A 63 19.16 -3.72 -9.45
CA VAL A 63 18.16 -4.56 -8.77
C VAL A 63 18.81 -5.87 -8.36
N VAL A 64 18.87 -6.12 -7.06
CA VAL A 64 19.41 -7.35 -6.48
C VAL A 64 18.33 -8.41 -6.49
N GLY A 65 18.61 -9.50 -7.21
CA GLY A 65 17.73 -10.66 -7.34
C GLY A 65 17.98 -11.71 -6.28
N LYS A 66 17.95 -12.99 -6.70
CA LYS A 66 18.27 -14.15 -5.87
C LYS A 66 19.71 -14.08 -5.36
N VAL A 67 19.87 -14.14 -4.04
CA VAL A 67 21.15 -14.20 -3.34
C VAL A 67 21.27 -15.52 -2.59
N GLU A 68 22.29 -16.29 -2.94
CA GLU A 68 22.61 -17.61 -2.42
C GLU A 68 23.85 -17.56 -1.52
N PHE A 69 24.34 -18.73 -1.10
CA PHE A 69 25.55 -18.85 -0.28
C PHE A 69 26.82 -18.35 -0.99
N GLN A 70 26.95 -18.59 -2.30
CA GLN A 70 28.14 -18.24 -3.11
C GLN A 70 27.84 -17.44 -4.37
N ARG A 71 26.58 -17.05 -4.58
CA ARG A 71 26.12 -16.43 -5.82
C ARG A 71 25.14 -15.29 -5.54
N ALA A 72 25.21 -14.23 -6.34
CA ALA A 72 24.23 -13.17 -6.35
C ALA A 72 23.98 -12.68 -7.78
N ARG A 73 22.77 -12.19 -8.04
CA ARG A 73 22.38 -11.60 -9.32
C ARG A 73 22.04 -10.13 -9.14
N VAL A 74 22.57 -9.29 -10.01
CA VAL A 74 22.25 -7.86 -10.02
C VAL A 74 21.87 -7.43 -11.44
N LEU A 75 20.69 -6.88 -11.61
CA LEU A 75 20.18 -6.38 -12.89
C LEU A 75 20.47 -4.89 -13.04
N LEU A 76 20.86 -4.49 -14.26
CA LEU A 76 21.06 -3.09 -14.65
C LEU A 76 20.55 -2.88 -16.08
N GLU A 77 20.04 -1.69 -16.36
CA GLU A 77 19.68 -1.24 -17.71
C GLU A 77 20.38 0.10 -18.00
N VAL A 78 20.93 0.24 -19.21
CA VAL A 78 21.66 1.45 -19.65
C VAL A 78 21.08 1.99 -20.95
N ASP A 79 21.21 3.29 -21.18
CA ASP A 79 20.65 3.98 -22.35
C ASP A 79 21.47 3.78 -23.64
N ARG A 80 22.67 3.22 -23.53
CA ARG A 80 23.58 3.03 -24.66
C ARG A 80 24.34 1.72 -24.58
N ARG A 81 24.70 1.20 -25.75
CA ARG A 81 25.56 0.03 -25.87
C ARG A 81 26.93 0.31 -25.27
N ALA A 82 27.28 -0.43 -24.23
CA ALA A 82 28.52 -0.25 -23.49
C ALA A 82 28.95 -1.54 -22.79
N LEU A 83 30.26 -1.74 -22.66
CA LEU A 83 30.82 -2.75 -21.77
C LEU A 83 30.79 -2.20 -20.35
N VAL A 84 29.89 -2.73 -19.53
CA VAL A 84 29.74 -2.33 -18.12
C VAL A 84 30.42 -3.38 -17.24
N THR A 85 31.16 -2.95 -16.23
CA THR A 85 31.86 -3.84 -15.30
C THR A 85 31.30 -3.68 -13.90
N ALA A 86 30.78 -4.76 -13.31
CA ALA A 86 30.42 -4.82 -11.90
C ALA A 86 31.68 -5.06 -11.05
N HIS A 87 32.00 -4.10 -10.18
CA HIS A 87 33.05 -4.17 -9.18
C HIS A 87 32.43 -4.56 -7.84
N VAL A 88 32.97 -5.60 -7.21
CA VAL A 88 32.46 -6.13 -5.95
C VAL A 88 33.44 -5.78 -4.84
N SER A 89 32.93 -5.14 -3.79
CA SER A 89 33.70 -4.74 -2.62
C SER A 89 33.06 -5.28 -1.35
N THR A 90 33.85 -5.44 -0.30
CA THR A 90 33.38 -5.84 1.03
C THR A 90 34.06 -5.01 2.11
N LEU A 91 33.44 -4.89 3.28
CA LEU A 91 34.04 -4.19 4.41
C LEU A 91 35.09 -5.09 5.06
N ASP A 92 36.35 -4.64 5.09
CA ASP A 92 37.41 -5.28 5.86
C ASP A 92 37.29 -4.87 7.33
N THR A 93 37.07 -5.85 8.20
CA THR A 93 36.87 -5.65 9.63
C THR A 93 38.12 -5.12 10.34
N ALA A 94 39.32 -5.45 9.84
CA ALA A 94 40.57 -5.03 10.47
C ALA A 94 40.89 -3.56 10.19
N THR A 95 40.59 -3.08 8.98
CA THR A 95 40.89 -1.70 8.56
C THR A 95 39.68 -0.76 8.64
N ASN A 96 38.48 -1.32 8.89
CA ASN A 96 37.19 -0.64 8.82
C ASN A 96 37.06 0.16 7.51
N SER A 97 37.41 -0.48 6.40
CA SER A 97 37.43 0.15 5.07
C SER A 97 36.94 -0.81 4.02
N MET A 98 36.29 -0.27 3.00
CA MET A 98 35.89 -1.07 1.85
C MET A 98 37.13 -1.50 1.07
N VAL A 99 37.18 -2.78 0.72
CA VAL A 99 38.23 -3.40 -0.07
C VAL A 99 37.58 -4.10 -1.25
N GLU A 100 38.10 -3.82 -2.44
CA GLU A 100 37.67 -4.50 -3.65
C GLU A 100 38.11 -5.96 -3.67
N LEU A 101 37.29 -6.80 -4.28
CA LEU A 101 37.58 -8.20 -4.55
C LEU A 101 37.64 -8.44 -6.08
N PRO A 102 38.81 -8.20 -6.71
CA PRO A 102 38.96 -8.27 -8.16
C PRO A 102 38.54 -9.61 -8.78
N GLN A 103 38.65 -10.71 -8.02
CA GLN A 103 38.28 -12.06 -8.46
C GLN A 103 36.77 -12.27 -8.67
N HIS A 104 35.91 -11.36 -8.18
CA HIS A 104 34.46 -11.39 -8.37
C HIS A 104 33.98 -10.32 -9.36
N ARG A 105 34.89 -9.60 -10.02
CA ARG A 105 34.52 -8.63 -11.07
C ARG A 105 33.86 -9.36 -12.25
N VAL A 106 32.81 -8.76 -12.79
CA VAL A 106 32.07 -9.29 -13.94
C VAL A 106 31.82 -8.19 -14.94
N ALA A 107 32.29 -8.36 -16.17
CA ALA A 107 32.04 -7.44 -17.28
C ALA A 107 30.99 -8.04 -18.23
N VAL A 108 29.99 -7.25 -18.57
CA VAL A 108 28.91 -7.67 -19.48
C VAL A 108 28.70 -6.61 -20.55
N GLN A 109 28.49 -7.06 -21.79
CA GLN A 109 28.10 -6.19 -22.88
C GLN A 109 26.61 -5.84 -22.72
N CYS A 110 26.34 -4.60 -22.33
CA CYS A 110 24.98 -4.09 -22.26
C CYS A 110 24.57 -3.53 -23.61
N GLU A 111 23.35 -3.86 -24.03
CA GLU A 111 22.68 -3.21 -25.16
C GLU A 111 21.84 -2.03 -24.65
N ALA A 112 21.62 -1.03 -25.51
CA ALA A 112 20.80 0.12 -25.15
C ALA A 112 19.38 -0.30 -24.80
N ASP A 113 18.84 0.25 -23.72
CA ASP A 113 17.42 0.15 -23.32
C ASP A 113 16.95 -1.30 -23.07
N ARG A 114 17.88 -2.18 -22.68
CA ARG A 114 17.61 -3.58 -22.36
C ARG A 114 18.21 -3.96 -21.00
N PRO A 115 17.44 -4.62 -20.12
CA PRO A 115 17.95 -5.07 -18.84
C PRO A 115 18.95 -6.22 -19.02
N VAL A 116 19.99 -6.24 -18.19
CA VAL A 116 21.04 -7.24 -18.20
C VAL A 116 21.42 -7.61 -16.77
N VAL A 117 21.66 -8.89 -16.50
CA VAL A 117 22.06 -9.40 -15.17
C VAL A 117 23.55 -9.71 -15.12
N PHE A 118 24.19 -9.23 -14.06
CA PHE A 118 25.53 -9.59 -13.62
C PHE A 118 25.43 -10.74 -12.62
N VAL A 119 25.99 -11.89 -12.97
CA VAL A 119 26.03 -13.08 -12.09
C VAL A 119 27.36 -13.09 -11.36
N LEU A 120 27.33 -12.77 -10.07
CA LEU A 120 28.49 -12.75 -9.19
C LEU A 120 28.64 -14.14 -8.57
N GLU A 121 29.79 -14.77 -8.76
CA GLU A 121 30.04 -16.14 -8.31
C GLU A 121 31.22 -16.25 -7.35
N ARG A 122 31.29 -17.39 -6.65
CA ARG A 122 32.34 -17.76 -5.69
C ARG A 122 32.41 -16.81 -4.50
N LEU A 123 31.29 -16.17 -4.14
CA LEU A 123 31.20 -15.28 -2.99
C LEU A 123 31.35 -16.06 -1.68
N VAL A 124 31.90 -15.45 -0.64
CA VAL A 124 31.97 -16.07 0.69
C VAL A 124 30.60 -15.99 1.37
N PRO A 125 30.07 -17.12 1.89
CA PRO A 125 28.81 -17.18 2.65
C PRO A 125 28.78 -16.24 3.88
N GLY A 126 27.60 -15.74 4.23
CA GLY A 126 27.34 -14.91 5.41
C GLY A 126 27.91 -13.49 5.36
N LYS A 127 28.61 -13.12 4.27
CA LYS A 127 29.34 -11.87 4.11
C LYS A 127 28.52 -10.84 3.33
N SER A 128 28.68 -9.57 3.71
CA SER A 128 28.05 -8.42 3.05
C SER A 128 28.95 -7.87 1.94
N TYR A 129 28.32 -7.55 0.81
CA TYR A 129 28.98 -7.04 -0.38
C TYR A 129 28.29 -5.77 -0.87
N THR A 130 29.09 -4.91 -1.48
CA THR A 130 28.65 -3.74 -2.22
C THR A 130 29.07 -3.88 -3.67
N VAL A 131 28.17 -3.59 -4.60
CA VAL A 131 28.42 -3.61 -6.03
C VAL A 131 28.36 -2.20 -6.58
N THR A 132 29.41 -1.83 -7.31
CA THR A 132 29.53 -0.58 -8.05
C THR A 132 29.77 -0.89 -9.53
N PHE A 133 29.36 -0.01 -10.44
CA PHE A 133 29.43 -0.26 -11.88
C PHE A 133 30.38 0.73 -12.56
N GLY A 134 31.33 0.20 -13.33
CA GLY A 134 32.21 0.97 -14.22
C GLY A 134 31.75 0.90 -15.67
N GLY A 135 32.24 1.82 -16.50
CA GLY A 135 31.81 1.98 -17.89
C GLY A 135 30.52 2.79 -18.06
N ILE A 136 30.08 3.47 -16.99
CA ILE A 136 28.92 4.38 -16.92
C ILE A 136 29.36 5.77 -16.44
N ARG A 137 28.49 6.78 -16.58
CA ARG A 137 28.79 8.16 -16.18
C ARG A 137 29.09 8.28 -14.69
N SER A 138 29.99 9.20 -14.32
CA SER A 138 30.54 9.27 -12.96
C SER A 138 29.46 9.45 -11.87
N LYS A 139 28.42 10.24 -12.15
CA LYS A 139 27.29 10.44 -11.22
C LYS A 139 26.53 9.14 -10.90
N ASP A 140 26.38 8.24 -11.88
CA ASP A 140 25.67 6.98 -11.64
C ASP A 140 26.55 5.97 -10.92
N VAL A 141 27.88 6.03 -11.06
CA VAL A 141 28.81 5.19 -10.27
C VAL A 141 28.62 5.42 -8.77
N GLU A 142 28.41 6.68 -8.36
CA GLU A 142 28.20 7.05 -6.96
C GLU A 142 26.79 6.72 -6.47
N LEU A 143 25.77 6.99 -7.28
CA LEU A 143 24.36 6.89 -6.86
C LEU A 143 23.74 5.50 -7.06
N LYS A 144 24.17 4.76 -8.08
CA LYS A 144 23.55 3.49 -8.51
C LYS A 144 24.35 2.30 -8.01
N ARG A 145 24.44 2.20 -6.69
CA ARG A 145 25.14 1.14 -5.96
C ARG A 145 24.14 0.17 -5.36
N GLY A 146 24.50 -1.10 -5.33
CA GLY A 146 23.69 -2.14 -4.68
C GLY A 146 24.43 -2.77 -3.52
N THR A 147 23.71 -3.23 -2.51
CA THR A 147 24.28 -4.02 -1.41
C THR A 147 23.49 -5.30 -1.22
N PHE A 148 24.17 -6.34 -0.77
CA PHE A 148 23.51 -7.60 -0.41
C PHE A 148 24.36 -8.39 0.57
N ARG A 149 23.72 -9.34 1.25
CA ARG A 149 24.39 -10.29 2.14
C ARG A 149 24.14 -11.71 1.67
N THR A 150 25.21 -12.45 1.47
CA THR A 150 25.13 -13.89 1.14
C THR A 150 24.62 -14.69 2.33
N GLN A 151 23.97 -15.82 2.06
CA GLN A 151 23.43 -16.70 3.10
C GLN A 151 24.57 -17.27 3.97
N SER A 152 24.36 -17.39 5.28
CA SER A 152 25.35 -17.94 6.23
C SER A 152 25.21 -19.46 6.37
N LEU A 153 26.34 -20.16 6.53
CA LEU A 153 26.38 -21.58 6.87
C LEU A 153 26.21 -21.84 8.39
N GLU A 154 26.56 -20.87 9.24
CA GLU A 154 26.62 -21.02 10.70
C GLU A 154 25.33 -20.57 11.40
N HIS A 155 24.61 -19.59 10.84
CA HIS A 155 23.37 -19.04 11.44
C HIS A 155 22.13 -19.79 10.93
N GLY A 156 22.16 -21.11 11.07
CA GLY A 156 21.14 -22.04 10.58
C GLY A 156 19.72 -21.52 10.76
N SER A 157 19.04 -21.36 9.62
CA SER A 157 17.58 -21.36 9.53
C SER A 157 16.82 -20.18 10.13
N LYS A 158 17.35 -18.95 10.09
CA LYS A 158 16.54 -17.73 10.32
C LYS A 158 16.36 -16.92 9.03
N LEU A 159 15.15 -16.42 8.81
CA LEU A 159 14.78 -15.60 7.68
C LEU A 159 13.91 -14.42 8.12
N ASN A 160 14.31 -13.20 7.76
CA ASN A 160 13.49 -12.01 7.91
C ASN A 160 13.06 -11.52 6.53
N VAL A 161 11.75 -11.48 6.31
CA VAL A 161 11.13 -11.31 4.99
C VAL A 161 10.08 -10.22 5.05
N ALA A 162 10.15 -9.25 4.14
CA ALA A 162 8.99 -8.43 3.80
C ALA A 162 8.22 -9.08 2.65
N VAL A 163 6.95 -9.38 2.84
CA VAL A 163 6.08 -9.95 1.81
C VAL A 163 5.14 -8.86 1.30
N VAL A 164 5.17 -8.61 0.00
CA VAL A 164 4.48 -7.51 -0.67
C VAL A 164 3.69 -8.01 -1.88
N SER A 165 2.63 -7.29 -2.24
CA SER A 165 1.77 -7.57 -3.40
C SER A 165 1.14 -6.25 -3.86
N GLY A 166 0.72 -6.16 -5.13
CA GLY A 166 -0.11 -5.04 -5.62
C GLY A 166 0.55 -3.67 -5.48
N ASP A 167 1.62 -3.46 -6.23
CA ASP A 167 2.35 -2.19 -6.35
C ASP A 167 1.91 -1.43 -7.62
N ASP A 168 1.25 -0.30 -7.43
CA ASP A 168 0.89 0.63 -8.51
C ASP A 168 1.29 2.05 -8.11
N VAL A 169 2.31 2.58 -8.78
CA VAL A 169 2.84 3.92 -8.50
C VAL A 169 1.84 5.03 -8.79
N PHE A 170 0.86 4.78 -9.67
CA PHE A 170 -0.14 5.77 -10.05
C PHE A 170 -1.31 5.86 -9.06
N ASP A 171 -1.41 4.90 -8.14
CA ASP A 171 -2.43 4.84 -7.10
C ASP A 171 -1.93 5.45 -5.77
N ILE A 172 -0.72 6.03 -5.75
CA ILE A 172 -0.18 6.76 -4.61
C ILE A 172 -0.71 8.20 -4.63
N GLU A 173 -1.51 8.57 -3.63
CA GLU A 173 -2.09 9.90 -3.49
C GLU A 173 -1.06 10.93 -2.99
N SER A 174 -1.26 12.21 -3.33
CA SER A 174 -0.35 13.28 -2.90
C SER A 174 -0.42 13.48 -1.38
N GLY A 175 0.74 13.38 -0.71
CA GLY A 175 0.84 13.44 0.76
C GLY A 175 0.57 12.11 1.46
N GLU A 176 0.35 11.04 0.71
CA GLU A 176 0.19 9.70 1.27
C GLU A 176 1.51 9.15 1.84
N ALA A 177 1.47 8.58 3.04
CA ALA A 177 2.60 7.84 3.60
C ALA A 177 2.93 6.63 2.70
N ASN A 178 4.15 6.59 2.19
CA ASN A 178 4.62 5.57 1.28
C ASN A 178 5.12 4.34 2.05
N LEU A 179 4.41 3.21 2.01
CA LEU A 179 4.83 1.99 2.70
C LEU A 179 6.17 1.42 2.22
N TRP A 180 6.66 1.81 1.04
CA TRP A 180 8.03 1.49 0.63
C TRP A 180 9.07 2.21 1.49
N GLN A 181 8.74 3.35 2.11
CA GLN A 181 9.61 4.01 3.09
C GLN A 181 9.81 3.10 4.32
N ASP A 182 8.73 2.51 4.85
CA ASP A 182 8.78 1.57 5.96
C ASP A 182 9.65 0.35 5.64
N VAL A 183 9.53 -0.21 4.43
CA VAL A 183 10.38 -1.33 4.00
C VAL A 183 11.83 -0.88 3.86
N ARG A 184 12.07 0.30 3.26
CA ARG A 184 13.42 0.88 3.15
C ARG A 184 14.10 1.03 4.50
N GLU A 185 13.43 1.60 5.50
CA GLU A 185 14.02 1.82 6.83
C GLU A 185 14.44 0.48 7.48
N ARG A 186 13.68 -0.59 7.27
CA ARG A 186 14.03 -1.94 7.76
C ARG A 186 15.21 -2.54 7.00
N VAL A 187 15.27 -2.36 5.69
CA VAL A 187 16.42 -2.79 4.86
C VAL A 187 17.69 -2.02 5.25
N GLU A 188 17.60 -0.71 5.46
CA GLU A 188 18.72 0.14 5.89
C GLU A 188 19.29 -0.31 7.25
N ARG A 189 18.42 -0.73 8.17
CA ARG A 189 18.81 -1.26 9.49
C ARG A 189 19.32 -2.71 9.44
N GLY A 190 19.21 -3.38 8.30
CA GLY A 190 19.54 -4.80 8.14
C GLY A 190 18.53 -5.75 8.79
N GLU A 191 17.35 -5.26 9.18
CA GLU A 191 16.27 -6.03 9.79
C GLU A 191 15.59 -6.95 8.77
N THR A 192 15.44 -6.49 7.53
CA THR A 192 14.86 -7.25 6.41
C THR A 192 15.92 -7.49 5.35
N GLN A 193 16.19 -8.76 5.01
CA GLN A 193 17.17 -9.10 3.97
C GLN A 193 16.51 -9.58 2.66
N ILE A 194 15.27 -10.08 2.73
CA ILE A 194 14.54 -10.61 1.59
C ILE A 194 13.22 -9.88 1.43
N VAL A 195 12.88 -9.55 0.19
CA VAL A 195 11.54 -9.07 -0.19
C VAL A 195 10.92 -10.07 -1.14
N LEU A 196 9.81 -10.68 -0.71
CA LEU A 196 9.00 -11.60 -1.51
C LEU A 196 7.87 -10.82 -2.17
N HIS A 197 7.86 -10.77 -3.49
CA HIS A 197 6.82 -10.08 -4.26
C HIS A 197 5.84 -11.11 -4.83
N LEU A 198 4.59 -11.09 -4.37
CA LEU A 198 3.53 -12.05 -4.73
C LEU A 198 2.65 -11.63 -5.92
N GLY A 199 3.20 -10.81 -6.82
CA GLY A 199 2.53 -10.32 -8.02
C GLY A 199 2.10 -8.86 -7.97
N GLY A 200 1.91 -8.29 -9.15
CA GLY A 200 1.47 -6.92 -9.38
C GLY A 200 2.59 -5.93 -9.09
N GLN A 201 3.80 -6.22 -9.57
CA GLN A 201 4.98 -5.38 -9.38
C GLN A 201 5.08 -4.26 -10.42
N VAL A 202 4.20 -4.25 -11.43
CA VAL A 202 4.19 -3.24 -12.49
C VAL A 202 2.77 -2.84 -12.87
N ALA A 203 2.51 -1.54 -12.97
CA ALA A 203 1.28 -0.99 -13.55
C ALA A 203 1.23 -1.15 -15.09
N MET A 204 1.12 -2.40 -15.57
CA MET A 204 1.25 -2.75 -17.00
C MET A 204 0.06 -2.28 -17.85
N GLN A 205 -1.15 -2.32 -17.29
CA GLN A 205 -2.42 -2.12 -18.01
C GLN A 205 -2.41 -0.87 -18.92
N ARG A 206 -1.99 0.29 -18.39
CA ARG A 206 -1.98 1.55 -19.16
C ARG A 206 -1.05 1.52 -20.37
N MET A 207 0.07 0.81 -20.27
CA MET A 207 1.03 0.69 -21.37
C MET A 207 0.61 -0.41 -22.34
N PHE A 208 -0.03 -1.47 -21.83
CA PHE A 208 -0.66 -2.51 -22.63
C PHE A 208 -1.70 -1.92 -23.61
N ASP A 209 -2.63 -1.11 -23.10
CA ASP A 209 -3.66 -0.47 -23.93
C ASP A 209 -3.05 0.42 -25.02
N LYS A 210 -2.00 1.19 -24.69
CA LYS A 210 -1.27 2.02 -25.65
C LYS A 210 -0.57 1.18 -26.72
N ALA A 211 0.03 0.05 -26.35
CA ALA A 211 0.69 -0.86 -27.28
C ALA A 211 -0.32 -1.50 -28.24
N VAL A 212 -1.49 -1.90 -27.76
CA VAL A 212 -2.60 -2.41 -28.58
C VAL A 212 -3.07 -1.33 -29.57
N GLN A 213 -3.32 -0.11 -29.10
CA GLN A 213 -3.74 1.00 -29.96
C GLN A 213 -2.71 1.32 -31.05
N LEU A 214 -1.41 1.34 -30.71
CA LEU A 214 -0.32 1.58 -31.65
C LEU A 214 -0.35 0.55 -32.80
N LEU A 215 -0.47 -0.74 -32.48
CA LEU A 215 -0.47 -1.81 -33.47
C LEU A 215 -1.77 -1.86 -34.29
N LEU A 216 -2.92 -1.56 -33.69
CA LEU A 216 -4.20 -1.48 -34.40
C LEU A 216 -4.21 -0.35 -35.44
N LEU A 217 -3.76 0.85 -35.07
CA LEU A 217 -3.67 2.00 -35.99
C LEU A 217 -2.77 1.68 -37.18
N TYR A 218 -1.66 0.98 -36.92
CA TYR A 218 -0.77 0.52 -37.98
C TYR A 218 -1.43 -0.52 -38.90
N GLY A 219 -2.04 -1.56 -38.33
CA GLY A 219 -2.69 -2.62 -39.10
C GLY A 219 -3.87 -2.13 -39.94
N GLN A 220 -4.59 -1.09 -39.49
CA GLN A 220 -5.67 -0.46 -40.26
C GLN A 220 -5.15 0.45 -41.40
N GLY A 221 -4.04 1.18 -41.14
CA GLY A 221 -3.39 2.07 -42.11
C GLY A 221 -2.62 1.37 -43.23
N ALA A 222 -2.30 0.08 -43.09
CA ALA A 222 -1.59 -0.71 -44.10
C ALA A 222 -2.38 -0.93 -45.42
N SER A 223 -3.62 -0.45 -45.49
CA SER A 223 -4.52 -0.62 -46.64
C SER A 223 -4.42 0.48 -47.71
N SER A 224 -3.74 1.63 -47.47
CA SER A 224 -3.83 2.78 -48.40
C SER A 224 -2.60 3.14 -49.22
N ASP A 225 -1.37 2.72 -48.89
CA ASP A 225 -0.18 3.02 -49.71
C ASP A 225 0.92 1.95 -49.56
N ALA A 226 1.26 1.28 -50.67
CA ALA A 226 2.18 0.13 -50.69
C ALA A 226 3.68 0.51 -50.74
N ALA A 227 4.03 1.79 -50.84
CA ALA A 227 5.39 2.22 -51.18
C ALA A 227 6.27 2.66 -49.98
N ALA A 228 5.74 2.74 -48.76
CA ALA A 228 6.48 3.24 -47.59
C ALA A 228 6.06 2.57 -46.26
N GLN A 229 5.85 1.26 -46.26
CA GLN A 229 5.41 0.56 -45.03
C GLN A 229 6.62 0.18 -44.15
N PRO A 230 6.69 0.66 -42.90
CA PRO A 230 7.65 0.13 -41.92
C PRO A 230 7.32 -1.32 -41.58
N ASP A 231 8.33 -2.19 -41.51
CA ASP A 231 8.19 -3.61 -41.16
C ASP A 231 7.35 -3.83 -39.89
N TRP A 232 6.43 -4.82 -39.88
CA TRP A 232 5.63 -5.19 -38.69
C TRP A 232 6.52 -5.44 -37.47
N ALA A 233 7.70 -6.05 -37.70
CA ALA A 233 8.70 -6.25 -36.66
C ALA A 233 9.18 -4.93 -36.03
N LEU A 234 9.30 -3.85 -36.82
CA LEU A 234 9.69 -2.53 -36.32
C LEU A 234 8.60 -1.92 -35.43
N VAL A 235 7.31 -2.12 -35.76
CA VAL A 235 6.20 -1.60 -34.96
C VAL A 235 6.00 -2.43 -33.69
N GLU A 236 6.16 -3.76 -33.76
CA GLU A 236 6.21 -4.63 -32.57
C GLU A 236 7.33 -4.21 -31.61
N MET A 237 8.51 -3.87 -32.13
CA MET A 237 9.61 -3.34 -31.32
C MET A 237 9.26 -2.01 -30.63
N LYS A 238 8.50 -1.12 -31.30
CA LYS A 238 7.98 0.11 -30.68
C LYS A 238 6.95 -0.19 -29.59
N ALA A 239 6.06 -1.15 -29.82
CA ALA A 239 5.08 -1.59 -28.82
C ALA A 239 5.78 -2.17 -27.58
N LEU A 240 6.82 -3.00 -27.78
CA LEU A 240 7.64 -3.53 -26.70
C LEU A 240 8.30 -2.42 -25.88
N GLU A 241 8.78 -1.37 -26.53
CA GLU A 241 9.38 -0.22 -25.85
C GLU A 241 8.38 0.60 -25.03
N VAL A 242 7.14 0.73 -25.52
CA VAL A 242 6.02 1.30 -24.74
C VAL A 242 5.78 0.48 -23.49
N LEU A 243 5.77 -0.85 -23.59
CA LEU A 243 5.61 -1.73 -22.43
C LEU A 243 6.79 -1.64 -21.46
N ARG A 244 8.05 -1.56 -21.92
CA ARG A 244 9.23 -1.37 -21.05
C ARG A 244 9.14 -0.11 -20.19
N SER A 245 8.50 0.94 -20.72
CA SER A 245 8.31 2.18 -19.96
C SER A 245 7.50 1.98 -18.66
N ALA A 246 6.69 0.91 -18.56
CA ALA A 246 5.98 0.54 -17.33
C ALA A 246 6.95 0.15 -16.21
N TYR A 247 7.91 -0.74 -16.48
CA TYR A 247 8.97 -1.13 -15.54
C TYR A 247 9.81 0.07 -15.12
N ARG A 248 10.25 0.88 -16.09
CA ARG A 248 11.06 2.07 -15.81
C ARG A 248 10.30 3.05 -14.91
N SER A 249 9.02 3.29 -15.19
CA SER A 249 8.21 4.20 -14.38
C SER A 249 8.02 3.64 -12.96
N GLN A 250 7.54 2.40 -12.84
CA GLN A 250 7.25 1.79 -11.55
C GLN A 250 8.49 1.72 -10.65
N TRP A 251 9.60 1.22 -11.18
CA TRP A 251 10.81 0.95 -10.37
C TRP A 251 11.69 2.17 -10.14
N THR A 252 11.47 3.30 -10.85
CA THR A 252 12.30 4.50 -10.70
C THR A 252 11.58 5.74 -10.18
N LEU A 253 10.24 5.78 -10.16
CA LEU A 253 9.52 6.95 -9.66
C LEU A 253 9.57 7.06 -8.12
N SER A 254 9.57 5.93 -7.40
CA SER A 254 9.71 5.90 -5.93
C SER A 254 11.18 5.72 -5.52
N PRO A 255 11.82 6.71 -4.87
CA PRO A 255 13.20 6.55 -4.37
C PRO A 255 13.32 5.46 -3.30
N HIS A 256 12.24 5.23 -2.53
CA HIS A 256 12.22 4.18 -1.51
C HIS A 256 12.23 2.79 -2.13
N LEU A 257 11.44 2.56 -3.19
CA LEU A 257 11.46 1.31 -3.93
C LEU A 257 12.81 1.06 -4.60
N GLN A 258 13.39 2.08 -5.26
CA GLN A 258 14.74 1.97 -5.83
C GLN A 258 15.77 1.52 -4.81
N PHE A 259 15.71 2.09 -3.59
CA PHE A 259 16.62 1.70 -2.53
C PHE A 259 16.41 0.23 -2.12
N VAL A 260 15.16 -0.20 -1.93
CA VAL A 260 14.84 -1.59 -1.55
C VAL A 260 15.30 -2.57 -2.65
N LEU A 261 15.01 -2.27 -3.92
CA LEU A 261 15.44 -3.09 -5.05
C LEU A 261 16.97 -3.22 -5.12
N ALA A 262 17.70 -2.17 -4.77
CA ALA A 262 19.17 -2.17 -4.80
C ALA A 262 19.83 -2.83 -3.58
N ASN A 263 19.14 -2.95 -2.44
CA ASN A 263 19.76 -3.32 -1.16
C ASN A 263 19.15 -4.56 -0.46
N ALA A 264 18.18 -5.22 -1.08
CA ALA A 264 17.55 -6.44 -0.57
C ALA A 264 17.53 -7.56 -1.64
N CYS A 265 17.46 -8.82 -1.21
CA CYS A 265 17.23 -9.95 -2.11
C CYS A 265 15.76 -9.96 -2.55
N ASN A 266 15.49 -9.57 -3.79
CA ASN A 266 14.13 -9.53 -4.33
C ASN A 266 13.80 -10.83 -5.06
N LEU A 267 12.80 -11.58 -4.56
CA LEU A 267 12.26 -12.76 -5.22
C LEU A 267 10.86 -12.42 -5.72
N MET A 268 10.66 -12.52 -7.03
CA MET A 268 9.46 -12.02 -7.70
C MET A 268 8.77 -13.12 -8.50
N MET A 269 7.45 -13.22 -8.32
CA MET A 269 6.55 -14.01 -9.15
C MET A 269 5.60 -13.08 -9.91
N TRP A 270 5.15 -13.45 -11.11
CA TRP A 270 4.16 -12.65 -11.82
C TRP A 270 2.73 -12.91 -11.35
N SER A 271 1.81 -12.05 -11.80
CA SER A 271 0.37 -12.20 -11.70
C SER A 271 -0.32 -11.55 -12.90
N ASP A 272 -1.66 -11.50 -12.88
CA ASP A 272 -2.44 -10.79 -13.91
C ASP A 272 -2.02 -9.32 -14.08
N ALA A 273 -1.72 -8.60 -13.00
CA ALA A 273 -1.40 -7.18 -13.10
C ALA A 273 -0.07 -6.90 -13.82
N ASP A 274 0.83 -7.89 -13.87
CA ASP A 274 2.12 -7.77 -14.54
C ASP A 274 2.02 -7.92 -16.06
N ILE A 275 0.86 -8.39 -16.54
CA ILE A 275 0.53 -8.56 -17.97
C ILE A 275 -0.68 -7.69 -18.31
N TYR A 276 -1.87 -8.13 -17.90
CA TYR A 276 -3.13 -7.42 -18.03
C TYR A 276 -4.18 -8.06 -17.13
N PRO A 277 -5.05 -7.29 -16.45
CA PRO A 277 -6.06 -7.86 -15.57
C PRO A 277 -6.94 -8.93 -16.26
N ARG A 278 -6.98 -10.14 -15.69
CA ARG A 278 -7.77 -11.28 -16.17
C ARG A 278 -7.44 -11.76 -17.59
N PHE A 279 -6.20 -11.60 -18.06
CA PHE A 279 -5.81 -11.99 -19.42
C PHE A 279 -5.99 -13.49 -19.72
N THR A 280 -6.03 -14.34 -18.69
CA THR A 280 -6.25 -15.78 -18.85
C THR A 280 -7.73 -16.21 -18.84
N THR A 281 -8.68 -15.28 -18.65
CA THR A 281 -10.13 -15.59 -18.63
C THR A 281 -10.98 -14.70 -19.54
N ARG A 282 -10.59 -13.44 -19.77
CA ARG A 282 -11.35 -12.50 -20.61
C ARG A 282 -11.42 -12.93 -22.07
N ASP A 283 -12.64 -12.92 -22.63
CA ASP A 283 -12.90 -13.26 -24.03
C ASP A 283 -12.10 -12.40 -25.04
N GLU A 284 -11.71 -11.18 -24.66
CA GLU A 284 -10.87 -10.32 -25.51
C GLU A 284 -9.48 -10.91 -25.82
N PHE A 285 -9.02 -11.84 -25.00
CA PHE A 285 -7.73 -12.54 -25.14
C PHE A 285 -7.87 -13.89 -25.84
N TYR A 286 -9.11 -14.34 -26.07
CA TYR A 286 -9.40 -15.54 -26.83
C TYR A 286 -9.13 -15.31 -28.32
N ILE A 287 -8.60 -16.34 -28.97
CA ILE A 287 -8.33 -16.33 -30.41
C ILE A 287 -9.27 -17.31 -31.07
N ASP A 288 -10.16 -16.76 -31.89
CA ASP A 288 -10.88 -17.59 -32.84
C ASP A 288 -9.91 -17.99 -33.97
N HIS A 289 -9.46 -19.23 -33.93
CA HIS A 289 -8.56 -19.77 -34.95
C HIS A 289 -9.26 -20.01 -36.30
N GLU A 290 -10.59 -20.06 -36.33
CA GLU A 290 -11.37 -20.18 -37.56
C GLU A 290 -11.53 -18.82 -38.25
N GLN A 291 -11.76 -17.76 -37.47
CA GLN A 291 -11.94 -16.39 -37.97
C GLN A 291 -11.06 -15.38 -37.21
N PRO A 292 -9.72 -15.42 -37.37
CA PRO A 292 -8.83 -14.54 -36.66
C PRO A 292 -9.02 -13.09 -37.12
N THR A 293 -9.37 -12.20 -36.19
CA THR A 293 -9.43 -10.76 -36.46
C THR A 293 -8.06 -10.10 -36.25
N LEU A 294 -7.84 -8.93 -36.88
CA LEU A 294 -6.64 -8.12 -36.63
C LEU A 294 -6.48 -7.79 -35.13
N ARG A 295 -7.59 -7.48 -34.44
CA ARG A 295 -7.56 -7.17 -33.01
C ARG A 295 -7.08 -8.37 -32.19
N MET A 296 -7.57 -9.58 -32.48
CA MET A 296 -7.11 -10.80 -31.80
C MET A 296 -5.61 -11.02 -31.99
N GLN A 297 -5.09 -10.84 -33.22
CA GLN A 297 -3.66 -10.98 -33.51
C GLN A 297 -2.82 -9.92 -32.78
N VAL A 298 -3.30 -8.68 -32.70
CA VAL A 298 -2.64 -7.61 -31.95
C VAL A 298 -2.61 -7.91 -30.46
N VAL A 299 -3.76 -8.25 -29.85
CA VAL A 299 -3.84 -8.55 -28.41
C VAL A 299 -2.91 -9.70 -28.06
N ARG A 300 -2.94 -10.79 -28.82
CA ARG A 300 -2.01 -11.93 -28.70
C ARG A 300 -0.54 -11.49 -28.71
N THR A 301 -0.18 -10.65 -29.67
CA THR A 301 1.19 -10.14 -29.83
C THR A 301 1.62 -9.32 -28.60
N VAL A 302 0.76 -8.42 -28.12
CA VAL A 302 1.06 -7.60 -26.94
C VAL A 302 1.15 -8.45 -25.67
N THR A 303 0.28 -9.45 -25.50
CA THR A 303 0.35 -10.43 -24.40
C THR A 303 1.67 -11.19 -24.39
N ARG A 304 2.12 -11.70 -25.54
CA ARG A 304 3.43 -12.33 -25.71
C ARG A 304 4.57 -11.36 -25.33
N CYS A 305 4.51 -10.12 -25.79
CA CYS A 305 5.50 -9.10 -25.46
C CYS A 305 5.55 -8.82 -23.95
N ALA A 306 4.39 -8.70 -23.29
CA ALA A 306 4.33 -8.48 -21.84
C ALA A 306 4.94 -9.67 -21.06
N ARG A 307 4.64 -10.92 -21.45
CA ARG A 307 5.26 -12.13 -20.85
C ARG A 307 6.78 -12.09 -20.99
N ARG A 308 7.27 -11.76 -22.18
CA ARG A 308 8.70 -11.61 -22.44
C ARG A 308 9.33 -10.54 -21.55
N LEU A 309 8.64 -9.45 -21.24
CA LEU A 309 9.18 -8.44 -20.32
C LEU A 309 9.26 -8.94 -18.88
N PHE A 310 8.32 -9.76 -18.41
CA PHE A 310 8.47 -10.46 -17.14
C PHE A 310 9.75 -11.31 -17.13
N HIS A 311 10.05 -12.00 -18.23
CA HIS A 311 11.30 -12.76 -18.37
C HIS A 311 12.54 -11.86 -18.27
N GLU A 312 12.57 -10.76 -19.04
CA GLU A 312 13.69 -9.82 -19.12
C GLU A 312 13.96 -9.08 -17.79
N TYR A 313 12.92 -8.69 -17.05
CA TYR A 313 13.06 -7.86 -15.83
C TYR A 313 12.99 -8.64 -14.51
N GLN A 314 12.22 -9.73 -14.44
CA GLN A 314 11.94 -10.42 -13.18
C GLN A 314 12.51 -11.84 -13.17
N ARG A 315 12.18 -12.70 -14.14
CA ARG A 315 12.63 -14.12 -14.15
C ARG A 315 14.15 -14.24 -14.14
N GLN A 316 14.84 -13.43 -14.92
CA GLN A 316 16.31 -13.45 -15.01
C GLN A 316 17.00 -13.15 -13.66
N LEU A 317 16.30 -12.51 -12.71
CA LEU A 317 16.81 -12.24 -11.37
C LEU A 317 16.92 -13.49 -10.49
N TRP A 318 16.32 -14.62 -10.88
CA TRP A 318 16.38 -15.86 -10.09
C TRP A 318 16.67 -17.13 -10.90
N ASP A 319 16.43 -17.13 -12.22
CA ASP A 319 16.57 -18.33 -13.06
C ASP A 319 18.03 -18.61 -13.47
N ASP A 320 18.55 -19.78 -13.10
CA ASP A 320 19.87 -20.28 -13.56
C ASP A 320 19.84 -20.72 -15.04
N GLY A 321 18.67 -21.15 -15.52
CA GLY A 321 18.45 -21.65 -16.88
C GLY A 321 17.93 -20.60 -17.86
N PHE A 322 18.03 -19.31 -17.53
CA PHE A 322 17.42 -18.22 -18.31
C PHE A 322 17.87 -18.19 -19.78
N LYS A 323 19.16 -18.42 -20.06
CA LYS A 323 19.68 -18.39 -21.43
C LYS A 323 19.05 -19.49 -22.29
N GLN A 324 18.99 -20.71 -21.77
CA GLN A 324 18.36 -21.84 -22.45
C GLN A 324 16.87 -21.62 -22.63
N LEU A 325 16.22 -20.95 -21.66
CA LEU A 325 14.81 -20.58 -21.78
C LEU A 325 14.59 -19.65 -22.97
N VAL A 326 15.33 -18.55 -23.05
CA VAL A 326 15.17 -17.55 -24.12
C VAL A 326 15.41 -18.16 -25.50
N GLU A 327 16.47 -18.98 -25.65
CA GLU A 327 16.76 -19.68 -26.91
C GLU A 327 15.58 -20.57 -27.34
N ARG A 328 15.03 -21.33 -26.39
CA ARG A 328 13.89 -22.22 -26.61
C ARG A 328 12.59 -21.48 -26.91
N GLU A 329 12.35 -20.33 -26.27
CA GLU A 329 11.14 -19.54 -26.52
C GLU A 329 11.08 -19.03 -27.96
N VAL A 330 12.22 -18.69 -28.56
CA VAL A 330 12.28 -18.29 -29.97
C VAL A 330 11.85 -19.45 -30.88
N GLU A 331 12.29 -20.67 -30.59
CA GLU A 331 11.87 -21.87 -31.32
C GLU A 331 10.38 -22.16 -31.16
N LEU A 332 9.88 -22.11 -29.92
CA LEU A 332 8.46 -22.34 -29.61
C LEU A 332 7.55 -21.28 -30.24
N LEU A 333 8.00 -20.03 -30.32
CA LEU A 333 7.27 -18.97 -31.00
C LEU A 333 7.13 -19.25 -32.50
N ALA A 334 8.22 -19.60 -33.17
CA ALA A 334 8.18 -19.94 -34.59
C ALA A 334 7.24 -21.12 -34.88
N LEU A 335 7.25 -22.13 -34.01
CA LEU A 335 6.32 -23.26 -34.06
C LEU A 335 4.87 -22.82 -33.81
N ALA A 336 4.62 -21.94 -32.85
CA ALA A 336 3.27 -21.44 -32.55
C ALA A 336 2.68 -20.64 -33.72
N GLU A 337 3.48 -19.79 -34.39
CA GLU A 337 3.03 -19.09 -35.61
C GLU A 337 2.70 -20.07 -36.74
N THR A 338 3.53 -21.10 -36.91
CA THR A 338 3.31 -22.14 -37.92
C THR A 338 2.05 -22.96 -37.63
N ALA A 339 1.80 -23.28 -36.36
CA ALA A 339 0.60 -23.98 -35.92
C ALA A 339 -0.66 -23.13 -36.18
N LEU A 340 -0.62 -21.84 -35.84
CA LEU A 340 -1.73 -20.91 -36.09
C LEU A 340 -2.07 -20.80 -37.59
N ALA A 341 -1.04 -20.66 -38.44
CA ALA A 341 -1.21 -20.64 -39.89
C ALA A 341 -1.82 -21.95 -40.42
N SER A 342 -1.39 -23.09 -39.87
CA SER A 342 -1.91 -24.41 -40.24
C SER A 342 -3.40 -24.55 -39.88
N THR A 343 -3.83 -24.06 -38.71
CA THR A 343 -5.24 -24.07 -38.29
C THR A 343 -6.12 -23.23 -39.22
N ALA A 344 -5.68 -22.02 -39.58
CA ALA A 344 -6.39 -21.18 -40.53
C ALA A 344 -6.53 -21.85 -41.91
N GLN A 345 -5.49 -22.55 -42.38
CA GLN A 345 -5.53 -23.30 -43.63
C GLN A 345 -6.47 -24.51 -43.57
N ILE A 346 -6.49 -25.26 -42.46
CA ILE A 346 -7.43 -26.36 -42.23
C ILE A 346 -8.88 -25.85 -42.29
N PHE A 347 -9.15 -24.68 -41.71
CA PHE A 347 -10.48 -24.06 -41.78
C PHE A 347 -10.86 -23.69 -43.22
N ALA A 348 -9.96 -23.01 -43.95
CA ALA A 348 -10.20 -22.66 -45.36
C ALA A 348 -10.50 -23.90 -46.22
N LEU A 349 -9.74 -24.99 -46.02
CA LEU A 349 -10.00 -26.27 -46.68
C LEU A 349 -11.34 -26.88 -46.25
N SER A 350 -11.72 -26.77 -44.98
CA SER A 350 -13.00 -27.26 -44.46
C SER A 350 -14.21 -26.53 -45.06
N VAL A 351 -14.06 -25.26 -45.45
CA VAL A 351 -15.08 -24.49 -46.18
C VAL A 351 -15.07 -24.81 -47.68
N GLN A 352 -13.90 -25.10 -48.26
CA GLN A 352 -13.74 -25.37 -49.69
C GLN A 352 -14.20 -26.79 -50.08
N ILE A 353 -13.88 -27.80 -49.28
CA ILE A 353 -14.18 -29.22 -49.54
C ILE A 353 -15.68 -29.45 -49.84
N PRO A 354 -16.64 -28.97 -49.02
CA PRO A 354 -18.06 -29.13 -49.31
C PRO A 354 -18.49 -28.48 -50.63
N LYS A 355 -17.98 -27.28 -50.95
CA LYS A 355 -18.28 -26.58 -52.21
C LYS A 355 -17.79 -27.37 -53.43
N THR A 356 -16.58 -27.93 -53.35
CA THR A 356 -16.02 -28.78 -54.41
C THR A 356 -16.77 -30.12 -54.53
N ALA A 357 -17.27 -30.66 -53.42
CA ALA A 357 -18.11 -31.86 -53.43
C ALA A 357 -19.48 -31.60 -54.09
N GLU A 358 -20.11 -30.45 -53.83
CA GLU A 358 -21.34 -30.04 -54.50
C GLU A 358 -21.13 -29.83 -56.01
N GLU A 359 -20.01 -29.21 -56.41
CA GLU A 359 -19.63 -29.06 -57.82
C GLU A 359 -19.46 -30.42 -58.50
N LEU A 360 -18.83 -31.39 -57.83
CA LEU A 360 -18.69 -32.76 -58.33
C LEU A 360 -20.06 -33.41 -58.59
N GLU A 361 -21.00 -33.28 -57.66
CA GLU A 361 -22.36 -33.80 -57.82
C GLU A 361 -23.13 -33.10 -58.94
N LEU A 362 -22.93 -31.80 -59.13
CA LEU A 362 -23.51 -31.05 -60.24
C LEU A 362 -22.95 -31.52 -61.60
N GLN A 363 -21.64 -31.74 -61.69
CA GLN A 363 -20.95 -32.26 -62.88
C GLN A 363 -21.42 -33.69 -63.23
N LYS A 364 -21.59 -34.54 -62.21
CA LYS A 364 -22.19 -35.88 -62.37
C LYS A 364 -23.62 -35.82 -62.90
N LYS A 365 -24.45 -34.92 -62.34
CA LYS A 365 -25.84 -34.69 -62.81
C LYS A 365 -25.93 -34.17 -64.24
N ARG A 366 -24.92 -33.43 -64.70
CA ARG A 366 -24.80 -32.94 -66.09
C ARG A 366 -24.21 -33.98 -67.06
N HIS A 367 -23.83 -35.17 -66.58
CA HIS A 367 -23.17 -36.22 -67.35
C HIS A 367 -21.84 -35.81 -68.02
N GLU A 368 -21.13 -34.82 -67.46
CA GLU A 368 -19.84 -34.35 -67.97
C GLU A 368 -18.68 -35.16 -67.34
N ILE A 369 -18.30 -36.26 -67.99
CA ILE A 369 -17.37 -37.28 -67.43
C ILE A 369 -15.97 -36.71 -67.18
N GLU A 370 -15.42 -35.94 -68.12
CA GLU A 370 -14.07 -35.36 -68.02
C GLU A 370 -14.00 -34.32 -66.87
N GLY A 371 -15.05 -33.47 -66.77
CA GLY A 371 -15.20 -32.47 -65.71
C GLY A 371 -15.31 -33.12 -64.33
N ALA A 372 -16.16 -34.14 -64.19
CA ALA A 372 -16.33 -34.87 -62.93
C ALA A 372 -15.01 -35.53 -62.45
N ARG A 373 -14.23 -36.16 -63.35
CA ARG A 373 -12.93 -36.75 -62.99
C ARG A 373 -11.92 -35.71 -62.51
N ARG A 374 -11.89 -34.53 -63.13
CA ARG A 374 -11.00 -33.43 -62.72
C ARG A 374 -11.36 -32.90 -61.34
N VAL A 375 -12.65 -32.68 -61.08
CA VAL A 375 -13.15 -32.19 -59.78
C VAL A 375 -12.94 -33.24 -58.70
N GLU A 376 -13.16 -34.52 -58.98
CA GLU A 376 -12.89 -35.63 -58.03
C GLU A 376 -11.41 -35.72 -57.65
N LYS A 377 -10.49 -35.58 -58.62
CA LYS A 377 -9.05 -35.54 -58.35
C LYS A 377 -8.69 -34.35 -57.46
N ASN A 378 -9.27 -33.18 -57.70
CA ASN A 378 -9.07 -31.98 -56.89
C ASN A 378 -9.59 -32.19 -55.45
N LEU A 379 -10.79 -32.74 -55.30
CA LEU A 379 -11.39 -33.04 -53.99
C LEU A 379 -10.49 -33.96 -53.15
N ARG A 380 -10.00 -35.06 -53.73
CA ARG A 380 -9.07 -35.98 -53.03
C ARG A 380 -7.76 -35.30 -52.65
N ALA A 381 -7.25 -34.37 -53.46
CA ALA A 381 -6.04 -33.61 -53.15
C ALA A 381 -6.26 -32.67 -51.96
N LEU A 382 -7.39 -31.95 -51.93
CA LEU A 382 -7.76 -31.06 -50.82
C LEU A 382 -7.97 -31.84 -49.52
N GLU A 383 -8.65 -32.99 -49.57
CA GLU A 383 -8.83 -33.87 -48.41
C GLU A 383 -7.49 -34.42 -47.87
N ALA A 384 -6.58 -34.83 -48.76
CA ALA A 384 -5.26 -35.30 -48.36
C ALA A 384 -4.39 -34.17 -47.75
N GLU A 385 -4.49 -32.96 -48.28
CA GLU A 385 -3.81 -31.78 -47.72
C GLU A 385 -4.34 -31.43 -46.34
N LYS A 386 -5.67 -31.43 -46.15
CA LYS A 386 -6.31 -31.23 -44.85
C LYS A 386 -5.83 -32.27 -43.83
N ALA A 387 -5.88 -33.55 -44.18
CA ALA A 387 -5.42 -34.63 -43.28
C ALA A 387 -3.93 -34.53 -42.93
N LYS A 388 -3.09 -34.08 -43.87
CA LYS A 388 -1.67 -33.82 -43.61
C LYS A 388 -1.48 -32.69 -42.60
N LEU A 389 -2.19 -31.57 -42.76
CA LEU A 389 -2.10 -30.42 -41.86
C LEU A 389 -2.64 -30.77 -40.46
N GLU A 390 -3.75 -31.51 -40.36
CA GLU A 390 -4.29 -31.99 -39.08
C GLU A 390 -3.27 -32.85 -38.32
N LYS A 391 -2.58 -33.75 -39.02
CA LYS A 391 -1.51 -34.56 -38.42
C LYS A 391 -0.33 -33.72 -37.94
N GLN A 392 0.06 -32.70 -38.72
CA GLN A 392 1.12 -31.77 -38.33
C GLN A 392 0.71 -30.95 -37.10
N LEU A 393 -0.54 -30.48 -37.04
CA LEU A 393 -1.07 -29.72 -35.92
C LEU A 393 -1.04 -30.51 -34.61
N VAL A 394 -1.39 -31.80 -34.63
CA VAL A 394 -1.26 -32.68 -33.45
C VAL A 394 0.20 -32.74 -32.97
N SER A 395 1.16 -32.84 -33.90
CA SER A 395 2.58 -32.83 -33.56
C SER A 395 3.02 -31.49 -32.96
N TYR A 396 2.54 -30.37 -33.50
CA TYR A 396 2.86 -29.04 -32.96
C TYR A 396 2.29 -28.87 -31.55
N ASN A 397 1.04 -29.25 -31.32
CA ASN A 397 0.39 -29.14 -30.02
C ASN A 397 1.11 -29.95 -28.93
N GLN A 398 1.68 -31.11 -29.28
CA GLN A 398 2.52 -31.89 -28.35
C GLN A 398 3.81 -31.17 -27.94
N VAL A 399 4.43 -30.44 -28.87
CA VAL A 399 5.67 -29.69 -28.60
C VAL A 399 5.38 -28.38 -27.85
N LEU A 400 4.27 -27.72 -28.20
CA LEU A 400 3.81 -26.47 -27.59
C LEU A 400 3.20 -26.65 -26.19
N ALA A 401 2.89 -27.89 -25.81
CA ALA A 401 2.38 -28.21 -24.47
C ALA A 401 3.33 -27.68 -23.38
N PRO A 402 2.81 -27.17 -22.24
CA PRO A 402 3.63 -26.61 -21.18
C PRO A 402 4.68 -27.60 -20.66
N GLN A 403 5.96 -27.28 -20.84
CA GLN A 403 7.08 -28.12 -20.40
C GLN A 403 7.82 -27.59 -19.17
N ARG A 404 7.66 -26.31 -18.84
CA ARG A 404 8.22 -25.62 -17.67
C ARG A 404 7.39 -24.36 -17.45
N GLY A 405 6.91 -24.10 -16.24
CA GLY A 405 6.24 -22.85 -15.91
C GLY A 405 7.20 -21.81 -15.34
N GLU A 406 6.64 -20.88 -14.56
CA GLU A 406 7.36 -19.86 -13.79
C GLU A 406 7.59 -20.26 -12.33
N GLU A 407 7.28 -21.51 -11.96
CA GLU A 407 7.56 -22.03 -10.62
C GLU A 407 9.07 -22.07 -10.30
N PHE A 408 9.41 -21.77 -9.06
CA PHE A 408 10.78 -21.91 -8.56
C PHE A 408 10.83 -22.16 -7.06
N VAL A 409 12.02 -22.53 -6.59
CA VAL A 409 12.31 -22.77 -5.18
C VAL A 409 13.53 -21.97 -4.73
N PHE A 410 13.47 -21.46 -3.51
CA PHE A 410 14.58 -20.79 -2.85
C PHE A 410 14.76 -21.35 -1.44
N GLU A 411 15.93 -21.91 -1.16
CA GLU A 411 16.22 -22.58 0.10
C GLU A 411 17.20 -21.74 0.94
N VAL A 412 16.93 -21.72 2.25
CA VAL A 412 17.80 -21.12 3.27
C VAL A 412 17.87 -22.07 4.46
N GLY A 413 18.91 -22.90 4.52
CA GLY A 413 19.02 -23.95 5.53
C GLY A 413 17.87 -24.95 5.42
N SER A 414 17.09 -25.12 6.48
CA SER A 414 15.89 -25.98 6.51
C SER A 414 14.59 -25.28 6.12
N ILE A 415 14.66 -24.00 5.74
CA ILE A 415 13.53 -23.20 5.27
C ILE A 415 13.50 -23.25 3.73
N CYS A 416 12.35 -23.56 3.17
CA CYS A 416 12.11 -23.60 1.73
C CYS A 416 11.01 -22.61 1.35
N VAL A 417 11.29 -21.70 0.42
CA VAL A 417 10.28 -20.85 -0.24
C VAL A 417 9.92 -21.50 -1.57
N LEU A 418 8.71 -22.03 -1.68
CA LEU A 418 8.18 -22.65 -2.89
C LEU A 418 7.22 -21.68 -3.55
N VAL A 419 7.53 -21.24 -4.76
CA VAL A 419 6.72 -20.29 -5.53
C VAL A 419 5.99 -21.03 -6.63
N LEU A 420 4.67 -20.94 -6.62
CA LEU A 420 3.79 -21.54 -7.63
C LEU A 420 3.53 -20.56 -8.79
N ASP A 421 3.09 -21.08 -9.94
CA ASP A 421 2.65 -20.29 -11.08
C ASP A 421 1.28 -20.77 -11.55
N LEU A 422 0.29 -19.87 -11.50
CA LEU A 422 -1.10 -20.16 -11.80
C LEU A 422 -1.50 -19.72 -13.21
N ARG A 423 -0.58 -19.13 -14.00
CA ARG A 423 -0.88 -18.46 -15.26
C ARG A 423 -0.28 -19.14 -16.47
N SER A 424 0.95 -19.64 -16.40
CA SER A 424 1.63 -20.17 -17.61
C SER A 424 0.96 -21.39 -18.19
N SER A 425 0.30 -22.22 -17.37
CA SER A 425 -0.47 -23.36 -17.85
C SER A 425 -1.59 -22.94 -18.80
N ARG A 426 -2.12 -21.72 -18.65
CA ARG A 426 -3.23 -21.15 -19.41
C ARG A 426 -2.78 -20.12 -20.45
N LEU A 427 -1.49 -20.03 -20.74
CA LEU A 427 -0.94 -19.12 -21.73
C LEU A 427 0.01 -19.84 -22.69
N GLU A 428 -0.33 -19.84 -23.98
CA GLU A 428 0.51 -20.43 -25.01
C GLU A 428 1.78 -19.59 -25.28
N PRO A 429 2.86 -20.20 -25.81
CA PRO A 429 4.07 -19.46 -26.21
C PRO A 429 3.79 -18.32 -27.20
N GLY A 430 2.76 -18.48 -28.04
CA GLY A 430 2.32 -17.45 -28.98
C GLY A 430 1.61 -16.26 -28.36
N GLY A 431 1.24 -16.30 -27.08
CA GLY A 431 0.48 -15.26 -26.39
C GLY A 431 -1.05 -15.46 -26.40
N SER A 432 -1.52 -16.60 -26.91
CA SER A 432 -2.95 -16.97 -26.91
C SER A 432 -3.36 -17.55 -25.56
N GLN A 433 -4.62 -17.34 -25.19
CA GLN A 433 -5.22 -17.95 -24.00
C GLN A 433 -5.50 -19.44 -24.22
N ALA A 434 -5.17 -20.28 -23.23
CA ALA A 434 -5.50 -21.71 -23.18
C ALA A 434 -6.41 -22.00 -21.97
N ARG A 435 -7.65 -21.47 -22.01
CA ARG A 435 -8.62 -21.50 -20.89
C ARG A 435 -8.96 -22.91 -20.41
N GLU A 436 -8.94 -23.89 -21.33
CA GLU A 436 -9.30 -25.28 -21.02
C GLU A 436 -8.20 -26.05 -20.26
N ASN A 437 -6.98 -25.50 -20.17
CA ASN A 437 -5.91 -26.15 -19.44
C ASN A 437 -6.17 -26.13 -17.93
N GLU A 438 -5.76 -27.22 -17.26
CA GLU A 438 -5.77 -27.32 -15.80
C GLU A 438 -4.97 -26.17 -15.16
N LEU A 439 -5.33 -25.79 -13.93
CA LEU A 439 -4.69 -24.69 -13.21
C LEU A 439 -3.17 -24.88 -13.10
N LEU A 440 -2.71 -26.08 -12.73
CA LEU A 440 -1.29 -26.43 -12.66
C LEU A 440 -0.98 -27.50 -13.69
N SER A 441 0.15 -27.38 -14.38
CA SER A 441 0.59 -28.40 -15.33
C SER A 441 1.06 -29.67 -14.61
N ASN A 442 1.06 -30.81 -15.32
CA ASN A 442 1.65 -32.06 -14.81
C ASN A 442 3.14 -31.92 -14.47
N VAL A 443 3.86 -31.01 -15.12
CA VAL A 443 5.26 -30.72 -14.81
C VAL A 443 5.38 -30.03 -13.45
N GLN A 444 4.54 -29.02 -13.22
CA GLN A 444 4.54 -28.27 -11.97
C GLN A 444 4.08 -29.14 -10.79
N TRP A 445 3.13 -30.06 -10.99
CA TRP A 445 2.78 -31.05 -9.97
C TRP A 445 3.96 -31.93 -9.56
N ARG A 446 4.74 -32.41 -10.54
CA ARG A 446 5.98 -33.17 -10.26
C ARG A 446 7.00 -32.30 -9.53
N PHE A 447 7.14 -31.03 -9.91
CA PHE A 447 8.03 -30.09 -9.23
C PHE A 447 7.65 -29.88 -7.76
N ILE A 448 6.35 -29.78 -7.45
CA ILE A 448 5.84 -29.72 -6.07
C ILE A 448 6.19 -31.01 -5.32
N GLU A 449 5.90 -32.17 -5.91
CA GLU A 449 6.17 -33.48 -5.29
C GLU A 449 7.67 -33.68 -5.01
N GLU A 450 8.54 -33.34 -5.95
CA GLU A 450 10.00 -33.38 -5.81
C GLU A 450 10.49 -32.43 -4.71
N THR A 451 9.87 -31.26 -4.57
CA THR A 451 10.21 -30.29 -3.52
C THR A 451 9.79 -30.81 -2.14
N LEU A 452 8.58 -31.35 -2.02
CA LEU A 452 8.07 -31.92 -0.76
C LEU A 452 8.84 -33.19 -0.35
N ALA A 453 9.40 -33.94 -1.30
CA ALA A 453 10.22 -35.12 -1.03
C ALA A 453 11.59 -34.79 -0.40
N ARG A 454 12.02 -33.52 -0.40
CA ARG A 454 13.32 -33.11 0.17
C ARG A 454 13.32 -33.29 1.69
N ALA A 455 14.18 -34.17 2.18
CA ALA A 455 14.29 -34.48 3.60
C ALA A 455 14.89 -33.33 4.44
N SER A 456 15.59 -32.38 3.81
CA SER A 456 16.20 -31.21 4.46
C SER A 456 15.19 -30.14 4.87
N VAL A 457 13.99 -30.13 4.27
CA VAL A 457 13.00 -29.08 4.48
C VAL A 457 12.16 -29.37 5.73
N GLN A 458 12.19 -28.43 6.67
CA GLN A 458 11.38 -28.46 7.90
C GLN A 458 10.32 -27.37 7.91
N LEU A 459 10.60 -26.20 7.33
CA LEU A 459 9.65 -25.10 7.22
C LEU A 459 9.43 -24.73 5.75
N LEU A 460 8.18 -24.77 5.31
CA LEU A 460 7.79 -24.44 3.93
C LEU A 460 6.98 -23.15 3.88
N LEU A 461 7.47 -22.15 3.16
CA LEU A 461 6.72 -20.96 2.77
C LEU A 461 6.17 -21.18 1.36
N LEU A 462 4.87 -21.45 1.24
CA LEU A 462 4.23 -21.65 -0.06
C LEU A 462 3.69 -20.31 -0.58
N CYS A 463 4.28 -19.80 -1.64
CA CYS A 463 3.87 -18.55 -2.28
C CYS A 463 2.96 -18.83 -3.48
N SER A 464 1.85 -18.11 -3.55
CA SER A 464 0.86 -18.21 -4.62
C SER A 464 0.34 -16.80 -4.97
N GLU A 465 0.01 -16.58 -6.24
CA GLU A 465 -0.51 -15.29 -6.73
C GLU A 465 -1.86 -14.92 -6.12
N ALA A 466 -2.64 -15.95 -5.78
CA ALA A 466 -3.95 -15.87 -5.15
C ALA A 466 -3.98 -16.73 -3.88
N PRO A 467 -4.81 -16.40 -2.88
CA PRO A 467 -4.94 -17.23 -1.68
C PRO A 467 -5.44 -18.63 -2.02
N LEU A 468 -4.89 -19.64 -1.35
CA LEU A 468 -5.26 -21.04 -1.57
C LEU A 468 -6.71 -21.31 -1.13
N ILE A 469 -7.13 -20.71 -0.02
CA ILE A 469 -8.51 -20.62 0.41
C ILE A 469 -8.98 -19.18 0.20
N ASP A 470 -9.89 -18.99 -0.73
CA ASP A 470 -10.53 -17.71 -0.99
C ASP A 470 -11.99 -17.78 -0.52
N ASP A 471 -12.27 -17.08 0.58
CA ASP A 471 -13.60 -16.97 1.16
C ASP A 471 -14.30 -15.67 0.74
N LEU A 472 -13.68 -14.84 -0.11
CA LEU A 472 -14.18 -13.52 -0.51
C LEU A 472 -15.31 -13.57 -1.54
N VAL A 473 -15.86 -14.76 -1.82
CA VAL A 473 -17.04 -14.93 -2.66
C VAL A 473 -18.17 -14.03 -2.11
N PRO A 474 -18.60 -12.98 -2.84
CA PRO A 474 -19.76 -12.21 -2.43
C PRO A 474 -20.96 -13.17 -2.40
N ASP A 475 -21.76 -13.11 -1.35
CA ASP A 475 -23.05 -13.80 -1.35
C ASP A 475 -23.78 -13.43 -2.66
N ALA A 476 -24.14 -14.44 -3.44
CA ALA A 476 -24.68 -14.35 -4.80
C ALA A 476 -26.10 -13.72 -4.86
N LYS A 477 -26.37 -12.66 -4.08
CA LYS A 477 -27.67 -11.98 -3.98
C LYS A 477 -27.60 -10.46 -4.08
N SER A 478 -26.43 -9.83 -4.14
CA SER A 478 -26.33 -8.40 -4.47
C SER A 478 -26.02 -8.22 -5.96
N SER A 479 -27.00 -7.71 -6.69
CA SER A 479 -26.95 -7.38 -8.11
C SER A 479 -25.83 -6.37 -8.46
N VAL A 480 -24.69 -6.84 -8.95
CA VAL A 480 -23.81 -6.10 -9.87
C VAL A 480 -23.24 -7.11 -10.86
N VAL A 481 -23.41 -6.84 -12.15
CA VAL A 481 -23.27 -7.78 -13.28
C VAL A 481 -21.80 -8.14 -13.62
N ASP A 482 -20.80 -7.68 -12.87
CA ASP A 482 -19.38 -7.84 -13.26
C ASP A 482 -18.52 -8.77 -12.37
N THR A 483 -19.02 -9.29 -11.24
CA THR A 483 -18.19 -10.06 -10.28
C THR A 483 -18.20 -11.58 -10.46
N SER A 484 -19.04 -12.13 -11.35
CA SER A 484 -19.11 -13.58 -11.59
C SER A 484 -17.93 -14.13 -12.40
N GLU A 485 -17.17 -13.27 -13.10
CA GLU A 485 -16.12 -13.67 -14.05
C GLU A 485 -14.70 -13.71 -13.45
N GLU A 486 -14.51 -13.24 -12.22
CA GLU A 486 -13.19 -13.13 -11.57
C GLU A 486 -12.69 -14.45 -10.95
N ILE A 487 -13.55 -15.47 -10.88
CA ILE A 487 -13.36 -16.64 -10.00
C ILE A 487 -12.66 -17.82 -10.69
N GLU A 488 -12.64 -17.91 -12.03
CA GLU A 488 -12.22 -19.12 -12.76
C GLU A 488 -10.73 -19.50 -12.66
N THR A 489 -9.85 -18.55 -12.37
CA THR A 489 -8.40 -18.78 -12.18
C THR A 489 -7.99 -18.87 -10.72
N ALA A 490 -8.93 -18.65 -9.80
CA ALA A 490 -8.68 -18.81 -8.37
C ALA A 490 -8.64 -20.30 -7.98
N TRP A 491 -7.98 -20.58 -6.85
CA TRP A 491 -7.99 -21.91 -6.26
C TRP A 491 -9.40 -22.41 -5.92
N SER A 492 -10.31 -21.50 -5.55
CA SER A 492 -11.71 -21.80 -5.21
C SER A 492 -12.53 -22.36 -6.37
N ALA A 493 -12.26 -21.94 -7.62
CA ALA A 493 -12.88 -22.54 -8.81
C ALA A 493 -12.28 -23.91 -9.17
N ASN A 494 -11.01 -24.14 -8.84
CA ASN A 494 -10.26 -25.33 -9.23
C ASN A 494 -10.21 -26.35 -8.09
N LYS A 495 -11.39 -26.79 -7.64
CA LYS A 495 -11.61 -27.60 -6.43
C LYS A 495 -10.74 -28.86 -6.33
N SER A 496 -10.54 -29.58 -7.43
CA SER A 496 -9.71 -30.80 -7.47
C SER A 496 -8.24 -30.50 -7.19
N ALA A 497 -7.69 -29.47 -7.84
CA ALA A 497 -6.31 -29.00 -7.64
C ALA A 497 -6.11 -28.47 -6.22
N GLN A 498 -7.05 -27.65 -5.72
CA GLN A 498 -7.03 -27.12 -4.35
C GLN A 498 -7.04 -28.25 -3.31
N ALA A 499 -7.93 -29.23 -3.47
CA ALA A 499 -8.02 -30.38 -2.55
C ALA A 499 -6.76 -31.26 -2.59
N ARG A 500 -6.18 -31.48 -3.78
CA ARG A 500 -4.93 -32.23 -3.96
C ARG A 500 -3.77 -31.54 -3.23
N LEU A 501 -3.58 -30.24 -3.46
CA LEU A 501 -2.48 -29.49 -2.86
C LEU A 501 -2.61 -29.42 -1.33
N LEU A 502 -3.78 -29.07 -0.80
CA LEU A 502 -4.03 -29.08 0.66
C LEU A 502 -3.73 -30.45 1.27
N SER A 503 -4.17 -31.53 0.62
CA SER A 503 -3.89 -32.89 1.09
C SER A 503 -2.38 -33.16 1.11
N GLN A 504 -1.66 -32.86 0.03
CA GLN A 504 -0.20 -33.07 -0.05
C GLN A 504 0.56 -32.27 1.03
N LEU A 505 0.17 -31.03 1.31
CA LEU A 505 0.82 -30.18 2.32
C LEU A 505 0.62 -30.71 3.75
N PHE A 506 -0.61 -31.11 4.10
CA PHE A 506 -0.90 -31.67 5.42
C PHE A 506 -0.30 -33.07 5.60
N ASP A 507 -0.32 -33.90 4.56
CA ASP A 507 0.35 -35.21 4.58
C ASP A 507 1.87 -35.01 4.75
N TRP A 508 2.47 -34.07 4.02
CA TRP A 508 3.89 -33.71 4.16
C TRP A 508 4.25 -33.22 5.57
N LYS A 509 3.38 -32.40 6.18
CA LYS A 509 3.54 -31.91 7.54
C LYS A 509 3.62 -33.05 8.57
N LEU A 510 2.86 -34.13 8.38
CA LEU A 510 2.86 -35.27 9.30
C LEU A 510 3.99 -36.29 9.08
N GLN A 511 4.66 -36.27 7.92
CA GLN A 511 5.71 -37.23 7.60
C GLN A 511 6.92 -37.15 8.54
N GLN A 512 7.21 -35.98 9.10
CA GLN A 512 8.33 -35.78 10.03
C GLN A 512 7.92 -34.87 11.19
N PRO A 513 8.46 -35.10 12.40
CA PRO A 513 8.28 -34.17 13.50
C PRO A 513 8.86 -32.81 13.13
N ASN A 514 8.27 -31.74 13.66
CA ASN A 514 8.68 -30.34 13.42
C ASN A 514 8.49 -29.80 12.00
N ARG A 515 7.86 -30.55 11.08
CA ARG A 515 7.47 -29.95 9.80
C ARG A 515 6.34 -28.94 9.99
N GLN A 516 6.44 -27.81 9.31
CA GLN A 516 5.41 -26.78 9.28
C GLN A 516 5.37 -26.12 7.92
N PHE A 517 4.19 -25.67 7.50
CA PHE A 517 4.04 -24.83 6.33
C PHE A 517 3.15 -23.64 6.63
N ILE A 518 3.36 -22.56 5.89
CA ILE A 518 2.44 -21.43 5.80
C ILE A 518 2.19 -21.10 4.34
N VAL A 519 0.99 -20.60 4.05
CA VAL A 519 0.62 -20.16 2.71
C VAL A 519 0.63 -18.63 2.65
N LEU A 520 1.32 -18.08 1.66
CA LEU A 520 1.38 -16.65 1.37
C LEU A 520 0.70 -16.42 0.01
N GLY A 521 -0.50 -15.85 0.04
CA GLY A 521 -1.30 -15.53 -1.15
C GLY A 521 -1.22 -14.04 -1.49
N GLY A 522 -0.91 -13.70 -2.74
CA GLY A 522 -1.13 -12.34 -3.24
C GLY A 522 -2.61 -11.98 -3.20
N ALA A 523 -2.93 -10.70 -2.97
CA ALA A 523 -4.31 -10.21 -2.98
C ALA A 523 -4.63 -9.50 -4.29
N ASN A 524 -4.34 -10.06 -5.45
CA ASN A 524 -4.79 -9.48 -6.71
C ASN A 524 -5.89 -10.38 -7.31
N PRO A 525 -7.14 -9.89 -7.48
CA PRO A 525 -7.58 -8.50 -7.41
C PRO A 525 -8.06 -8.00 -6.03
N ALA A 526 -8.33 -8.86 -5.05
CA ALA A 526 -9.06 -8.48 -3.81
C ALA A 526 -8.46 -7.31 -2.99
N ARG A 527 -7.13 -7.10 -3.09
CA ARG A 527 -6.29 -6.06 -2.48
C ARG A 527 -6.42 -5.91 -0.96
N CYS A 528 -6.96 -6.92 -0.27
CA CYS A 528 -7.14 -6.95 1.17
C CYS A 528 -6.12 -7.86 1.88
N PHE A 529 -5.90 -7.60 3.16
CA PHE A 529 -5.15 -8.50 4.03
C PHE A 529 -6.08 -9.37 4.87
N ALA A 530 -5.79 -10.67 4.93
CA ALA A 530 -6.48 -11.60 5.82
C ALA A 530 -5.50 -12.63 6.41
N ARG A 531 -5.69 -12.98 7.68
CA ARG A 531 -5.01 -14.11 8.33
C ARG A 531 -6.02 -15.20 8.64
N MET A 532 -5.79 -16.38 8.08
CA MET A 532 -6.66 -17.53 8.23
C MET A 532 -5.92 -18.66 8.93
N ARG A 533 -6.62 -19.35 9.83
CA ARG A 533 -6.21 -20.67 10.32
C ARG A 533 -6.95 -21.72 9.52
N VAL A 534 -6.22 -22.74 9.07
CA VAL A 534 -6.74 -23.87 8.30
C VAL A 534 -6.44 -25.15 9.08
N LYS A 535 -7.46 -25.94 9.38
CA LYS A 535 -7.36 -27.17 10.15
C LYS A 535 -7.83 -28.36 9.34
N ASP A 536 -6.98 -29.38 9.24
CA ASP A 536 -7.35 -30.67 8.70
C ASP A 536 -8.04 -31.51 9.79
N THR A 537 -9.34 -31.74 9.65
CA THR A 537 -10.14 -32.49 10.63
C THR A 537 -9.78 -33.97 10.69
N LYS A 538 -9.30 -34.55 9.58
CA LYS A 538 -8.89 -35.95 9.49
C LYS A 538 -7.55 -36.17 10.19
N LEU A 539 -6.60 -35.27 9.93
CA LEU A 539 -5.24 -35.36 10.45
C LEU A 539 -5.03 -34.65 11.80
N ARG A 540 -6.03 -33.88 12.25
CA ARG A 540 -6.03 -33.14 13.53
C ARG A 540 -4.82 -32.22 13.70
N THR A 541 -4.43 -31.56 12.61
CA THR A 541 -3.35 -30.57 12.57
C THR A 541 -3.84 -29.33 11.84
N ASP A 542 -3.22 -28.19 12.10
CA ASP A 542 -3.54 -26.91 11.49
C ASP A 542 -2.32 -26.24 10.83
N SER A 543 -2.56 -25.18 10.07
CA SER A 543 -1.57 -24.32 9.42
C SER A 543 -2.17 -22.93 9.22
N GLU A 544 -1.32 -21.95 8.91
CA GLU A 544 -1.77 -20.57 8.66
C GLU A 544 -1.67 -20.21 7.17
N GLN A 545 -2.62 -19.38 6.72
CA GLN A 545 -2.59 -18.71 5.44
C GLN A 545 -2.66 -17.19 5.66
N PHE A 546 -1.85 -16.45 4.92
CA PHE A 546 -1.86 -15.00 4.86
C PHE A 546 -2.20 -14.55 3.45
N THR A 547 -3.26 -13.78 3.30
CA THR A 547 -3.57 -13.02 2.09
C THR A 547 -2.93 -11.64 2.24
N ILE A 548 -2.06 -11.25 1.31
CA ILE A 548 -1.22 -10.04 1.41
C ILE A 548 -1.86 -8.91 0.63
N GLY A 549 -2.32 -7.88 1.34
CA GLY A 549 -2.93 -6.69 0.74
C GLY A 549 -1.99 -5.90 -0.17
N ALA A 550 -2.54 -4.91 -0.87
CA ALA A 550 -1.77 -4.06 -1.77
C ALA A 550 -0.80 -3.13 -1.00
N ILE A 551 0.47 -3.06 -1.42
CA ILE A 551 1.44 -2.14 -0.81
C ILE A 551 1.20 -0.69 -1.23
N SER A 552 0.81 -0.45 -2.48
CA SER A 552 0.57 0.90 -3.00
C SER A 552 -0.67 1.02 -3.88
N ALA A 553 -1.16 -0.07 -4.49
CA ALA A 553 -2.39 -0.04 -5.27
C ALA A 553 -3.62 0.24 -4.39
N THR A 554 -4.63 0.88 -4.96
CA THR A 554 -5.85 1.29 -4.23
C THR A 554 -6.69 0.06 -3.85
N PRO A 555 -6.95 -0.20 -2.55
CA PRO A 555 -7.87 -1.26 -2.12
C PRO A 555 -9.32 -0.93 -2.49
N TYR A 556 -10.20 -1.94 -2.55
CA TYR A 556 -11.63 -1.71 -2.81
C TYR A 556 -12.34 -1.10 -1.59
N ASP A 557 -13.46 -0.38 -1.78
CA ASP A 557 -14.18 0.31 -0.68
C ASP A 557 -15.11 -0.58 0.18
N SER A 558 -14.99 -1.92 0.09
CA SER A 558 -15.91 -2.85 0.75
C SER A 558 -15.39 -3.37 2.10
N VAL A 559 -16.23 -3.33 3.14
CA VAL A 559 -15.93 -4.00 4.42
C VAL A 559 -16.13 -5.50 4.24
N ILE A 560 -15.08 -6.29 4.50
CA ILE A 560 -15.11 -7.75 4.38
C ILE A 560 -15.27 -8.35 5.78
N PRO A 561 -16.40 -9.02 6.09
CA PRO A 561 -16.60 -9.64 7.41
C PRO A 561 -15.68 -10.85 7.60
N ARG A 562 -15.44 -11.20 8.87
CA ARG A 562 -14.80 -12.49 9.21
C ARG A 562 -15.68 -13.65 8.77
N ARG A 563 -15.07 -14.70 8.23
CA ARG A 563 -15.79 -15.93 7.88
C ARG A 563 -15.07 -17.15 8.43
N SER A 564 -15.83 -18.23 8.51
CA SER A 564 -15.35 -19.56 8.77
C SER A 564 -16.16 -20.57 7.96
N GLY A 565 -15.60 -21.73 7.71
CA GLY A 565 -16.27 -22.73 6.87
C GLY A 565 -15.53 -24.06 6.82
N LEU A 566 -16.10 -25.00 6.06
CA LEU A 566 -15.55 -26.33 5.83
C LEU A 566 -15.42 -26.57 4.33
N LEU A 567 -14.20 -26.85 3.87
CA LEU A 567 -13.89 -27.18 2.49
C LEU A 567 -13.69 -28.68 2.30
N HIS A 568 -14.26 -29.20 1.21
CA HIS A 568 -14.10 -30.60 0.78
C HIS A 568 -14.44 -31.63 1.88
N GLY A 569 -15.29 -31.26 2.84
CA GLY A 569 -15.62 -32.09 4.00
C GLY A 569 -14.45 -32.44 4.93
N ARG A 570 -13.28 -31.78 4.78
CA ARG A 570 -12.04 -32.12 5.50
C ARG A 570 -11.35 -30.91 6.13
N PHE A 571 -11.30 -29.78 5.45
CA PHE A 571 -10.48 -28.64 5.85
C PHE A 571 -11.36 -27.52 6.43
N GLU A 572 -11.34 -27.36 7.75
CA GLU A 572 -11.99 -26.22 8.43
C GLU A 572 -11.11 -24.98 8.29
N PHE A 573 -11.71 -23.83 8.05
CA PHE A 573 -10.98 -22.55 8.03
C PHE A 573 -11.70 -21.49 8.86
N GLU A 574 -10.95 -20.57 9.43
CA GLU A 574 -11.47 -19.42 10.17
C GLU A 574 -10.57 -18.18 10.03
N HIS A 575 -11.19 -17.00 9.94
CA HIS A 575 -10.51 -15.71 10.06
C HIS A 575 -10.12 -15.42 11.51
N VAL A 576 -8.81 -15.31 11.74
CA VAL A 576 -8.25 -15.08 13.08
C VAL A 576 -8.38 -13.61 13.48
N GLU A 577 -8.25 -12.70 12.51
CA GLU A 577 -8.37 -11.25 12.69
C GLU A 577 -9.37 -10.62 11.69
N GLU A 578 -9.65 -9.33 11.85
CA GLU A 578 -10.47 -8.61 10.88
C GLU A 578 -9.75 -8.51 9.54
N VAL A 579 -10.49 -8.71 8.45
CA VAL A 579 -9.94 -8.53 7.11
C VAL A 579 -9.70 -7.04 6.90
N ALA A 580 -8.44 -6.68 6.74
CA ALA A 580 -8.03 -5.29 6.61
C ALA A 580 -8.02 -4.91 5.13
N ASN A 581 -8.95 -4.04 4.74
CA ASN A 581 -9.04 -3.52 3.38
C ASN A 581 -8.32 -2.16 3.26
N LYS A 582 -7.02 -2.17 3.56
CA LYS A 582 -6.14 -1.00 3.56
C LYS A 582 -4.77 -1.38 3.01
N LYS A 583 -4.07 -0.40 2.44
CA LYS A 583 -2.70 -0.61 1.97
C LYS A 583 -1.81 -1.13 3.10
N CYS A 584 -1.09 -2.22 2.85
CA CYS A 584 -0.26 -2.88 3.84
C CYS A 584 0.78 -3.83 3.18
N PHE A 585 1.70 -4.31 3.99
CA PHE A 585 2.57 -5.45 3.69
C PHE A 585 2.71 -6.34 4.93
N LEU A 586 3.33 -7.51 4.79
CA LEU A 586 3.60 -8.40 5.91
C LEU A 586 5.09 -8.42 6.25
N ASP A 587 5.44 -8.11 7.50
CA ASP A 587 6.76 -8.40 8.07
C ASP A 587 6.72 -9.82 8.67
N LEU A 588 7.52 -10.72 8.12
CA LEU A 588 7.55 -12.14 8.47
C LEU A 588 8.95 -12.51 8.94
N ARG A 589 9.05 -13.00 10.18
CA ARG A 589 10.28 -13.54 10.75
C ARG A 589 10.07 -15.01 11.04
N VAL A 590 10.90 -15.85 10.44
CA VAL A 590 10.81 -17.29 10.62
C VAL A 590 12.15 -17.85 11.05
N GLU A 591 12.09 -18.83 11.94
CA GLU A 591 13.23 -19.58 12.42
C GLU A 591 12.90 -21.07 12.41
N SER A 592 13.79 -21.91 11.91
CA SER A 592 13.61 -23.36 11.87
C SER A 592 14.71 -24.07 12.66
N GLY A 593 14.34 -25.09 13.44
CA GLY A 593 15.25 -25.74 14.40
C GLY A 593 14.55 -26.79 15.24
N GLN A 594 14.87 -26.87 16.54
CA GLN A 594 14.20 -27.83 17.46
C GLN A 594 12.71 -27.56 17.63
N GLY A 595 12.27 -26.31 17.41
CA GLY A 595 10.90 -25.90 17.15
C GLY A 595 10.91 -24.76 16.14
N ASN A 596 9.97 -24.77 15.18
CA ASN A 596 9.86 -23.67 14.23
C ASN A 596 9.13 -22.50 14.88
N THR A 597 9.68 -21.30 14.70
CA THR A 597 9.08 -20.05 15.21
C THR A 597 8.64 -19.22 14.02
N ILE A 598 7.39 -18.74 14.05
CA ILE A 598 6.81 -17.90 12.98
C ILE A 598 6.20 -16.67 13.64
N GLU A 599 6.81 -15.51 13.39
CA GLU A 599 6.30 -14.21 13.79
C GLU A 599 5.84 -13.46 12.54
N ALA A 600 4.54 -13.20 12.45
CA ALA A 600 3.92 -12.53 11.32
C ALA A 600 3.24 -11.24 11.81
N CYS A 601 3.66 -10.10 11.28
CA CYS A 601 3.11 -8.80 11.62
C CYS A 601 2.68 -8.04 10.36
N ARG A 602 1.37 -7.84 10.20
CA ARG A 602 0.85 -6.90 9.21
C ARG A 602 1.31 -5.49 9.54
N VAL A 603 1.90 -4.79 8.58
CA VAL A 603 2.26 -3.37 8.67
C VAL A 603 1.38 -2.60 7.69
N GLY A 604 0.56 -1.69 8.18
CA GLY A 604 -0.39 -0.91 7.39
C GLY A 604 -0.76 0.40 8.08
N LYS A 605 -1.42 1.31 7.35
CA LYS A 605 -1.75 2.66 7.84
C LYS A 605 -2.62 2.66 9.11
N ASP A 606 -3.45 1.65 9.27
CA ASP A 606 -4.29 1.41 10.43
C ASP A 606 -3.54 0.80 11.63
N LYS A 607 -2.25 0.51 11.54
CA LYS A 607 -1.42 0.28 12.74
C LYS A 607 -0.57 1.48 13.12
N GLN A 608 -0.55 2.54 12.30
CA GLN A 608 -0.04 3.85 12.74
C GLN A 608 -0.97 4.52 13.77
N PHE A 609 -2.17 3.99 14.06
CA PHE A 609 -3.01 4.49 15.14
C PHE A 609 -2.23 4.61 16.45
N TYR A 610 -1.33 3.69 16.81
CA TYR A 610 -0.53 3.82 18.04
C TYR A 610 0.55 4.92 18.00
N ASN A 611 0.94 5.39 16.81
CA ASN A 611 1.93 6.45 16.63
C ASN A 611 1.32 7.84 16.41
N LEU A 612 0.04 7.93 16.04
CA LEU A 612 -0.68 9.19 15.91
C LEU A 612 -1.00 9.78 17.30
N PRO A 613 -1.16 11.11 17.43
CA PRO A 613 -1.57 11.74 18.69
C PRO A 613 -2.97 11.29 19.10
N LYS A 614 -3.12 10.93 20.37
CA LYS A 614 -4.42 10.64 20.99
C LYS A 614 -5.11 11.96 21.34
N VAL A 615 -6.35 12.13 20.92
CA VAL A 615 -7.18 13.27 21.36
C VAL A 615 -7.55 13.07 22.83
N LEU A 616 -7.22 14.06 23.66
CA LEU A 616 -7.46 14.05 25.10
C LEU A 616 -8.75 14.80 25.47
N LEU A 617 -9.14 15.81 24.70
CA LEU A 617 -10.36 16.59 24.91
C LEU A 617 -10.85 17.18 23.58
N GLY A 618 -12.17 17.21 23.41
CA GLY A 618 -12.85 17.75 22.23
C GLY A 618 -13.30 16.67 21.23
N PRO A 619 -13.79 17.07 20.05
CA PRO A 619 -13.90 18.46 19.58
C PRO A 619 -14.96 19.26 20.36
N VAL A 620 -14.66 20.53 20.64
CA VAL A 620 -15.63 21.49 21.18
C VAL A 620 -15.81 22.62 20.19
N VAL A 621 -17.04 22.78 19.67
CA VAL A 621 -17.38 23.88 18.77
C VAL A 621 -17.70 25.10 19.62
N GLY A 622 -16.84 26.12 19.55
CA GLY A 622 -17.01 27.37 20.27
C GLY A 622 -17.85 28.37 19.48
N TRP A 623 -17.28 29.55 19.28
CA TRP A 623 -17.89 30.63 18.54
C TRP A 623 -18.09 30.29 17.06
N VAL A 624 -19.29 30.56 16.55
CA VAL A 624 -19.64 30.48 15.13
C VAL A 624 -20.36 31.76 14.73
N ASP A 625 -19.97 32.37 13.63
CA ASP A 625 -20.65 33.53 13.04
C ASP A 625 -21.06 33.29 11.59
N GLU A 626 -21.22 34.35 10.80
CA GLU A 626 -21.61 34.26 9.40
C GLU A 626 -20.53 33.71 8.46
N PHE A 627 -19.24 33.77 8.82
CA PHE A 627 -18.14 33.36 7.94
C PHE A 627 -17.01 32.60 8.62
N CYS A 628 -17.07 32.40 9.94
CA CYS A 628 -16.05 31.69 10.68
C CYS A 628 -16.61 30.78 11.78
N ALA A 629 -15.77 29.84 12.20
CA ALA A 629 -16.03 28.95 13.32
C ALA A 629 -14.74 28.66 14.07
N VAL A 630 -14.85 28.45 15.39
CA VAL A 630 -13.74 28.07 16.27
C VAL A 630 -13.99 26.66 16.81
N VAL A 631 -12.99 25.79 16.71
CA VAL A 631 -13.09 24.42 17.21
C VAL A 631 -11.88 24.08 18.07
N LEU A 632 -12.13 23.79 19.33
CA LEU A 632 -11.10 23.45 20.32
C LEU A 632 -10.84 21.95 20.35
N LEU A 633 -9.57 21.58 20.45
CA LEU A 633 -9.09 20.21 20.57
C LEU A 633 -7.87 20.17 21.51
N GLU A 634 -7.59 19.02 22.12
CA GLU A 634 -6.37 18.77 22.91
C GLU A 634 -5.81 17.39 22.57
N VAL A 635 -4.49 17.25 22.52
CA VAL A 635 -3.81 15.99 22.15
C VAL A 635 -2.67 15.63 23.12
N ASP A 636 -2.33 14.35 23.21
CA ASP A 636 -1.34 13.80 24.14
C ASP A 636 0.12 14.12 23.81
N ARG A 637 0.41 14.48 22.56
CA ARG A 637 1.76 14.75 22.09
C ARG A 637 1.80 15.85 21.05
N TYR A 638 3.01 16.34 20.81
CA TYR A 638 3.26 17.31 19.76
C TYR A 638 2.86 16.74 18.39
N ALA A 639 1.96 17.41 17.70
CA ALA A 639 1.48 16.94 16.40
C ALA A 639 0.88 18.05 15.55
N ASP A 640 0.92 17.83 14.25
CA ASP A 640 0.27 18.67 13.26
C ASP A 640 -1.07 18.03 12.87
N VAL A 641 -2.16 18.61 13.35
CA VAL A 641 -3.52 18.09 13.15
C VAL A 641 -4.21 18.86 12.05
N VAL A 642 -4.93 18.15 11.18
CA VAL A 642 -5.70 18.75 10.09
C VAL A 642 -7.19 18.64 10.40
N CYS A 643 -7.90 19.76 10.33
CA CYS A 643 -9.35 19.82 10.44
C CYS A 643 -9.96 19.95 9.03
N LEU A 644 -10.74 18.94 8.62
CA LEU A 644 -11.49 18.94 7.37
C LEU A 644 -12.93 19.39 7.64
N VAL A 645 -13.32 20.51 7.04
CA VAL A 645 -14.66 21.09 7.14
C VAL A 645 -15.37 20.90 5.80
N LYS A 646 -16.49 20.20 5.78
CA LYS A 646 -17.22 19.87 4.55
C LYS A 646 -18.69 20.25 4.67
N ASN A 647 -19.20 20.95 3.67
CA ASN A 647 -20.63 21.10 3.48
C ASN A 647 -21.15 19.87 2.71
N PRO A 648 -22.00 19.03 3.32
CA PRO A 648 -22.47 17.81 2.68
C PRO A 648 -23.40 18.06 1.47
N LEU A 649 -24.07 19.21 1.42
CA LEU A 649 -25.03 19.55 0.36
C LEU A 649 -24.33 20.16 -0.85
N THR A 650 -23.44 21.13 -0.65
CA THR A 650 -22.74 21.82 -1.74
C THR A 650 -21.45 21.12 -2.17
N ARG A 651 -21.00 20.11 -1.40
CA ARG A 651 -19.69 19.43 -1.52
C ARG A 651 -18.47 20.37 -1.37
N GLU A 652 -18.66 21.62 -0.96
CA GLU A 652 -17.56 22.51 -0.61
C GLU A 652 -16.78 21.92 0.58
N SER A 653 -15.47 21.85 0.46
CA SER A 653 -14.60 21.37 1.55
C SER A 653 -13.40 22.27 1.76
N ARG A 654 -12.94 22.35 3.00
CA ARG A 654 -11.80 23.16 3.44
C ARG A 654 -10.95 22.35 4.40
N ARG A 655 -9.64 22.51 4.29
CA ARG A 655 -8.65 21.87 5.18
C ARG A 655 -7.93 22.98 5.93
N VAL A 656 -7.99 22.95 7.26
CA VAL A 656 -7.30 23.89 8.14
C VAL A 656 -6.23 23.13 8.90
N PHE A 657 -4.99 23.59 8.78
CA PHE A 657 -3.84 23.02 9.45
C PHE A 657 -3.55 23.77 10.74
N GLN A 658 -3.34 23.05 11.85
CA GLN A 658 -2.96 23.65 13.12
C GLN A 658 -1.97 22.76 13.87
N ARG A 659 -0.92 23.39 14.42
CA ARG A 659 0.07 22.72 15.26
C ARG A 659 -0.42 22.66 16.70
N PHE A 660 -0.35 21.48 17.30
CA PHE A 660 -0.72 21.21 18.68
C PHE A 660 0.51 20.83 19.52
N PHE A 661 0.48 21.27 20.78
CA PHE A 661 1.48 20.91 21.77
C PHE A 661 0.93 19.83 22.70
N ALA A 662 1.82 18.97 23.19
CA ALA A 662 1.48 17.89 24.11
C ALA A 662 0.72 18.44 25.33
N ASP A 663 -0.40 17.79 25.67
CA ASP A 663 -1.23 18.07 26.84
C ASP A 663 -1.79 19.50 26.92
N GLN A 664 -1.80 20.25 25.81
CA GLN A 664 -2.28 21.63 25.78
C GLN A 664 -3.44 21.80 24.82
N ALA A 665 -4.56 22.34 25.34
CA ALA A 665 -5.68 22.73 24.51
C ALA A 665 -5.26 23.82 23.51
N ASN A 666 -5.73 23.67 22.28
CA ASN A 666 -5.57 24.65 21.22
C ASN A 666 -6.83 24.64 20.34
N SER A 667 -6.99 25.62 19.44
CA SER A 667 -8.16 25.68 18.58
C SER A 667 -7.86 25.98 17.12
N PHE A 668 -8.68 25.41 16.25
CA PHE A 668 -8.78 25.75 14.84
C PHE A 668 -9.62 27.03 14.70
N PHE A 669 -9.13 27.98 13.92
CA PHE A 669 -9.90 29.14 13.47
C PHE A 669 -10.20 28.98 11.98
N ILE A 670 -11.43 28.63 11.67
CA ILE A 670 -11.89 28.33 10.31
C ILE A 670 -12.54 29.58 9.74
N THR A 671 -12.09 30.08 8.59
CA THR A 671 -12.58 31.32 7.98
C THR A 671 -13.14 31.13 6.56
N HIS A 672 -13.74 32.21 6.05
CA HIS A 672 -14.40 32.36 4.75
C HIS A 672 -15.49 31.31 4.46
N LEU A 673 -16.16 30.82 5.49
CA LEU A 673 -17.35 29.98 5.36
C LEU A 673 -18.51 30.79 4.73
N ARG A 674 -19.49 30.08 4.17
CA ARG A 674 -20.72 30.71 3.66
C ARG A 674 -21.71 30.85 4.81
N SER A 675 -22.41 31.97 4.88
CA SER A 675 -23.44 32.27 5.89
C SER A 675 -24.67 31.37 5.74
N GLY A 676 -25.29 30.96 6.85
CA GLY A 676 -26.53 30.15 6.85
C GLY A 676 -26.36 28.73 6.31
N HIS A 677 -25.16 28.15 6.41
CA HIS A 677 -24.84 26.83 5.86
C HIS A 677 -24.40 25.85 6.95
N TYR A 678 -24.84 24.60 6.80
CA TYR A 678 -24.45 23.49 7.66
C TYR A 678 -23.10 22.88 7.22
N TYR A 679 -22.22 22.62 8.17
CA TYR A 679 -20.92 22.02 7.98
C TYR A 679 -20.71 20.84 8.93
N ARG A 680 -20.05 19.78 8.41
CA ARG A 680 -19.53 18.66 9.21
C ARG A 680 -18.01 18.73 9.25
N LEU A 681 -17.45 18.38 10.39
CA LEU A 681 -16.01 18.34 10.63
C LEU A 681 -15.52 16.92 10.86
N SER A 682 -14.28 16.69 10.44
CA SER A 682 -13.50 15.50 10.73
C SER A 682 -12.03 15.89 10.90
N PHE A 683 -11.26 15.08 11.61
CA PHE A 683 -9.85 15.33 11.86
C PHE A 683 -8.97 14.27 11.19
N GLU A 684 -7.83 14.68 10.66
CA GLU A 684 -6.79 13.79 10.16
C GLU A 684 -5.56 13.89 11.09
N ASN A 685 -4.67 12.90 11.02
CA ASN A 685 -3.48 12.78 11.87
C ASN A 685 -3.78 12.66 13.38
N VAL A 686 -4.89 12.03 13.77
CA VAL A 686 -5.21 11.70 15.16
C VAL A 686 -5.68 10.25 15.28
N GLN A 687 -5.50 9.64 16.46
CA GLN A 687 -6.02 8.28 16.72
C GLN A 687 -7.55 8.28 16.69
N HIS A 688 -8.15 7.24 16.12
CA HIS A 688 -9.60 7.03 16.11
C HIS A 688 -10.42 8.25 15.65
N SER A 689 -10.01 8.90 14.55
CA SER A 689 -10.66 10.13 14.07
C SER A 689 -12.16 9.98 13.81
N GLU A 690 -12.62 8.76 13.53
CA GLU A 690 -14.03 8.40 13.40
C GLU A 690 -14.87 8.72 14.64
N LEU A 691 -14.26 8.74 15.83
CA LEU A 691 -14.92 9.05 17.11
C LEU A 691 -15.00 10.56 17.39
N PHE A 692 -14.36 11.40 16.58
CA PHE A 692 -14.21 12.85 16.83
C PHE A 692 -14.90 13.67 15.75
N GLN A 693 -16.15 13.33 15.41
CA GLN A 693 -16.94 14.11 14.46
C GLN A 693 -17.61 15.30 15.16
N ALA A 694 -17.68 16.43 14.46
CA ALA A 694 -18.37 17.63 14.94
C ALA A 694 -19.22 18.24 13.82
N SER A 695 -20.14 19.13 14.17
CA SER A 695 -20.93 19.88 13.18
C SER A 695 -21.39 21.23 13.71
N PHE A 696 -21.59 22.18 12.80
CA PHE A 696 -22.19 23.47 13.13
C PHE A 696 -22.91 24.08 11.93
N THR A 697 -23.73 25.09 12.19
CA THR A 697 -24.38 25.91 11.17
C THR A 697 -23.92 27.35 11.32
N THR A 698 -23.41 27.95 10.26
CA THR A 698 -23.04 29.38 10.27
C THR A 698 -24.30 30.25 10.35
N VAL A 699 -24.19 31.40 11.00
CA VAL A 699 -25.31 32.34 11.14
C VAL A 699 -25.64 32.96 9.77
N ALA A 700 -26.92 33.19 9.47
CA ALA A 700 -27.33 33.88 8.25
C ALA A 700 -26.95 35.37 8.30
N LYS A 701 -26.70 36.02 7.16
CA LYS A 701 -26.38 37.47 7.09
C LYS A 701 -27.47 38.38 7.65
N SER A 702 -28.71 37.92 7.65
CA SER A 702 -29.87 38.63 8.17
C SER A 702 -30.81 37.59 8.77
N PRO A 703 -30.51 37.08 9.97
CA PRO A 703 -31.37 36.06 10.59
C PRO A 703 -32.72 36.70 10.91
N GLN A 704 -33.82 36.03 10.58
CA GLN A 704 -35.18 36.46 10.97
C GLN A 704 -35.56 35.94 12.36
N GLN A 705 -34.87 34.91 12.83
CA GLN A 705 -35.03 34.25 14.11
C GLN A 705 -33.63 33.89 14.61
N PHE A 706 -33.39 34.10 15.91
CA PHE A 706 -32.16 33.73 16.58
C PHE A 706 -32.52 32.87 17.78
N ASP A 707 -32.35 31.56 17.65
CA ASP A 707 -32.71 30.60 18.70
C ASP A 707 -31.50 30.39 19.62
N ASP A 708 -31.65 30.80 20.88
CA ASP A 708 -30.71 30.55 21.96
C ASP A 708 -31.32 29.61 23.02
N ALA A 709 -30.44 28.90 23.72
CA ALA A 709 -30.83 28.03 24.82
C ALA A 709 -29.87 28.23 25.98
N ALA A 710 -30.44 28.49 27.17
CA ALA A 710 -29.76 28.55 28.45
C ALA A 710 -30.46 27.56 29.38
N ASN A 711 -29.91 26.36 29.61
CA ASN A 711 -30.25 25.43 30.71
C ASN A 711 -29.48 24.07 30.63
N LEU A 712 -29.49 23.34 31.76
CA LEU A 712 -28.81 22.07 32.10
C LEU A 712 -28.49 21.11 30.93
N TRP A 713 -27.28 20.55 30.93
CA TRP A 713 -26.73 19.59 29.96
C TRP A 713 -27.69 18.46 29.52
N GLN A 714 -28.59 18.00 30.41
CA GLN A 714 -29.60 16.98 30.11
C GLN A 714 -30.58 17.39 28.99
N THR A 715 -31.02 18.65 28.96
CA THR A 715 -31.98 19.13 27.95
C THR A 715 -31.34 19.25 26.56
N ILE A 716 -30.05 19.59 26.51
CA ILE A 716 -29.28 19.63 25.26
C ILE A 716 -29.02 18.21 24.75
N GLN A 717 -28.68 17.28 25.65
CA GLN A 717 -28.45 15.86 25.33
C GLN A 717 -29.67 15.18 24.71
N GLU A 718 -30.87 15.36 25.29
CA GLU A 718 -32.12 14.76 24.77
C GLU A 718 -32.48 15.23 23.36
N ASN A 719 -32.18 16.49 23.04
CA ASN A 719 -32.39 17.06 21.71
C ASN A 719 -31.36 16.54 20.69
N THR A 720 -30.08 16.46 21.09
CA THR A 720 -28.95 16.04 20.23
C THR A 720 -29.06 14.57 19.76
N VAL A 721 -29.70 13.70 20.56
CA VAL A 721 -29.91 12.27 20.23
C VAL A 721 -31.02 12.06 19.18
N LYS A 722 -31.99 12.98 19.05
CA LYS A 722 -33.12 12.85 18.09
C LYS A 722 -32.90 13.60 16.78
N MET A 723 -32.19 14.73 16.81
CA MET A 723 -31.62 15.42 15.66
C MET A 723 -30.41 16.24 16.12
N PRO A 724 -29.29 16.32 15.37
CA PRO A 724 -28.26 17.31 15.67
C PRO A 724 -28.91 18.70 15.73
N LEU A 725 -28.40 19.64 16.55
CA LEU A 725 -28.96 20.98 16.83
C LEU A 725 -29.14 21.85 15.56
N VAL A 726 -30.03 21.45 14.66
CA VAL A 726 -30.38 22.09 13.39
C VAL A 726 -31.46 23.09 13.71
N GLY A 727 -31.06 24.34 13.95
CA GLY A 727 -31.96 25.45 14.27
C GLY A 727 -31.43 26.34 15.40
N LEU A 728 -30.69 25.77 16.35
CA LEU A 728 -30.08 26.53 17.44
C LEU A 728 -28.84 27.30 16.94
N ASN A 729 -28.83 28.62 17.13
CA ASN A 729 -27.75 29.48 16.67
C ASN A 729 -26.60 29.58 17.68
N LEU A 730 -26.91 29.59 18.97
CA LEU A 730 -25.94 29.68 20.06
C LEU A 730 -26.48 29.07 21.35
N ALA A 731 -25.72 28.17 21.97
CA ALA A 731 -25.98 27.70 23.33
C ALA A 731 -25.08 28.48 24.31
N ILE A 732 -25.68 29.06 25.35
CA ILE A 732 -24.98 29.88 26.33
C ILE A 732 -24.96 29.13 27.67
N HIS A 733 -23.75 28.85 28.16
CA HIS A 733 -23.54 28.19 29.45
C HIS A 733 -23.19 29.25 30.50
N LEU A 734 -24.04 29.42 31.51
CA LEU A 734 -23.94 30.47 32.54
C LEU A 734 -23.19 30.01 33.81
N GLY A 735 -22.22 29.11 33.64
CA GLY A 735 -21.41 28.52 34.71
C GLY A 735 -22.00 27.25 35.35
N GLY A 736 -21.39 26.77 36.43
CA GLY A 736 -21.72 25.49 37.09
C GLY A 736 -21.29 24.26 36.27
N GLN A 737 -20.23 24.42 35.48
CA GLN A 737 -19.60 23.34 34.70
C GLN A 737 -18.70 22.47 35.57
N PHE A 738 -18.17 23.05 36.65
CA PHE A 738 -17.24 22.41 37.56
C PHE A 738 -17.70 22.63 38.99
N PHE A 739 -17.48 21.64 39.84
CA PHE A 739 -17.67 21.75 41.30
C PHE A 739 -16.34 21.36 41.95
N PRO A 740 -15.38 22.29 42.05
CA PRO A 740 -14.06 21.97 42.56
C PRO A 740 -14.15 21.63 44.07
N GLU A 741 -13.70 20.42 44.45
CA GLU A 741 -13.64 20.00 45.85
C GLU A 741 -12.56 20.79 46.63
N SER A 742 -12.82 21.09 47.90
CA SER A 742 -11.93 21.82 48.82
C SER A 742 -10.69 21.01 49.22
N ASN A 743 -9.80 20.71 48.27
CA ASN A 743 -8.60 19.89 48.52
C ASN A 743 -7.32 20.76 48.44
N PRO A 744 -6.47 20.82 49.49
CA PRO A 744 -5.34 21.77 49.58
C PRO A 744 -4.11 21.45 48.70
N HIS A 745 -4.15 20.41 47.86
CA HIS A 745 -3.01 19.94 47.05
C HIS A 745 -3.20 20.12 45.53
N ILE A 746 -4.05 21.06 45.11
CA ILE A 746 -4.35 21.29 43.70
C ILE A 746 -3.18 21.98 42.98
N HIS A 747 -2.77 21.40 41.85
CA HIS A 747 -1.76 21.95 40.93
C HIS A 747 -2.29 22.00 39.49
N GLU A 748 -1.58 22.70 38.59
CA GLU A 748 -1.97 22.97 37.20
C GLU A 748 -2.48 21.74 36.42
N ALA A 749 -1.83 20.59 36.58
CA ALA A 749 -2.20 19.35 35.90
C ALA A 749 -3.61 18.87 36.26
N LEU A 750 -4.03 19.08 37.51
CA LEU A 750 -5.32 18.62 38.02
C LEU A 750 -6.49 19.43 37.42
N PHE A 751 -6.28 20.73 37.16
CA PHE A 751 -7.27 21.56 36.47
C PHE A 751 -7.50 21.13 35.02
N ARG A 752 -6.45 20.70 34.30
CA ARG A 752 -6.62 20.12 32.95
C ARG A 752 -7.39 18.81 33.00
N GLU A 753 -7.10 17.94 33.96
CA GLU A 753 -7.86 16.71 34.15
C GLU A 753 -9.32 16.96 34.49
N MET A 754 -9.62 18.03 35.25
CA MET A 754 -11.00 18.44 35.53
C MET A 754 -11.78 18.76 34.24
N TYR A 755 -11.18 19.53 33.32
CA TYR A 755 -11.75 19.79 31.99
C TYR A 755 -11.89 18.51 31.17
N ARG A 756 -10.84 17.68 31.12
CA ARG A 756 -10.88 16.38 30.41
C ARG A 756 -11.96 15.46 30.96
N SER A 757 -12.21 15.46 32.27
CA SER A 757 -13.24 14.63 32.89
C SER A 757 -14.64 15.16 32.60
N ALA A 758 -14.88 16.45 32.84
CA ALA A 758 -16.20 17.05 32.66
C ALA A 758 -16.64 17.03 31.18
N TRP A 759 -15.79 17.50 30.27
CA TRP A 759 -16.17 17.69 28.87
C TRP A 759 -16.13 16.41 28.03
N ASN A 760 -15.43 15.35 28.48
CA ASN A 760 -15.51 14.04 27.84
C ASN A 760 -16.61 13.14 28.42
N THR A 761 -17.38 13.60 29.41
CA THR A 761 -18.50 12.83 29.94
C THR A 761 -19.49 12.53 28.79
N PRO A 762 -19.90 11.26 28.61
CA PRO A 762 -20.87 10.89 27.57
C PRO A 762 -22.15 11.73 27.70
N GLY A 763 -22.65 12.26 26.59
CA GLY A 763 -23.73 13.26 26.51
C GLY A 763 -23.21 14.69 26.41
N ILE A 764 -22.30 15.09 27.32
CA ILE A 764 -21.70 16.43 27.31
C ILE A 764 -20.78 16.57 26.10
N ARG A 765 -19.97 15.55 25.82
CA ARG A 765 -19.05 15.54 24.68
C ARG A 765 -19.78 15.65 23.34
N GLU A 766 -20.82 14.84 23.12
CA GLU A 766 -21.62 14.91 21.90
C GLU A 766 -22.30 16.28 21.76
N SER A 767 -22.82 16.82 22.86
CA SER A 767 -23.43 18.16 22.87
C SER A 767 -22.42 19.22 22.45
N LEU A 768 -21.24 19.25 23.07
CA LEU A 768 -20.17 20.22 22.77
C LEU A 768 -19.58 20.09 21.36
N ALA A 769 -19.68 18.91 20.74
CA ALA A 769 -19.21 18.66 19.39
C ALA A 769 -20.19 19.18 18.31
N HIS A 770 -21.45 19.44 18.68
CA HIS A 770 -22.51 19.75 17.72
C HIS A 770 -23.26 21.03 18.10
N GLY A 771 -23.05 22.11 17.34
CA GLY A 771 -23.67 23.43 17.58
C GLY A 771 -22.67 24.45 18.12
N ALA A 772 -23.02 25.74 18.09
CA ALA A 772 -22.14 26.79 18.60
C ALA A 772 -22.33 26.98 20.11
N HIS A 773 -21.23 27.07 20.85
CA HIS A 773 -21.25 27.23 22.31
C HIS A 773 -20.50 28.50 22.76
N LEU A 774 -21.14 29.27 23.63
CA LEU A 774 -20.52 30.28 24.45
C LEU A 774 -20.48 29.79 25.90
N ILE A 775 -19.28 29.63 26.43
CA ILE A 775 -19.06 29.06 27.75
C ILE A 775 -18.60 30.16 28.71
N LEU A 776 -19.39 30.44 29.74
CA LEU A 776 -19.07 31.39 30.81
C LEU A 776 -18.88 30.64 32.14
N THR A 777 -18.17 31.27 33.08
CA THR A 777 -17.93 30.74 34.43
C THR A 777 -18.66 31.59 35.45
N ASN A 778 -19.17 30.97 36.51
CA ASN A 778 -19.79 31.65 37.65
C ASN A 778 -19.12 31.27 38.98
N GLU A 779 -19.70 31.74 40.08
CA GLU A 779 -19.23 31.44 41.44
C GLU A 779 -19.14 29.94 41.76
N ASN A 780 -19.97 29.09 41.15
CA ASN A 780 -19.96 27.65 41.40
C ASN A 780 -18.75 26.95 40.75
N ASP A 781 -18.18 27.54 39.69
CA ASP A 781 -16.98 27.03 39.04
C ASP A 781 -15.69 27.36 39.83
N GLN A 782 -15.78 28.24 40.83
CA GLN A 782 -14.67 28.70 41.65
C GLN A 782 -14.57 27.90 42.96
N LEU A 783 -13.39 27.94 43.59
CA LEU A 783 -13.23 27.36 44.94
C LEU A 783 -13.91 28.24 45.99
N PRO A 784 -14.72 27.68 46.92
CA PRO A 784 -15.48 28.47 47.89
C PRO A 784 -14.59 29.32 48.79
N ALA A 785 -15.02 30.55 49.08
CA ALA A 785 -14.41 31.45 50.06
C ALA A 785 -14.52 30.85 51.48
N ASN A 786 -13.44 30.24 51.98
CA ASN A 786 -13.40 29.84 53.39
C ASN A 786 -13.33 31.11 54.27
N ASN A 787 -14.46 31.47 54.88
CA ASN A 787 -14.61 32.60 55.82
C ASN A 787 -13.91 32.39 57.18
N GLN A 788 -12.80 31.64 57.25
CA GLN A 788 -12.00 31.55 58.47
C GLN A 788 -10.92 32.64 58.43
N GLU A 789 -10.95 33.54 59.41
CA GLU A 789 -9.97 34.63 59.59
C GLU A 789 -8.54 34.06 59.60
N GLY A 790 -7.85 34.22 58.46
CA GLY A 790 -6.53 33.67 58.20
C GLY A 790 -6.48 33.00 56.83
N GLU A 791 -6.55 33.79 55.75
CA GLU A 791 -6.37 33.26 54.40
C GLU A 791 -4.94 32.70 54.25
N ASP A 792 -4.80 31.37 54.18
CA ASP A 792 -3.58 30.73 53.71
C ASP A 792 -3.28 31.24 52.30
N GLN A 793 -2.15 31.95 52.10
CA GLN A 793 -1.68 32.47 50.79
C GLN A 793 -1.70 31.41 49.68
N GLN A 794 -1.65 30.13 50.04
CA GLN A 794 -1.75 28.99 49.13
C GLN A 794 -3.14 28.87 48.48
N ASN A 795 -4.24 29.13 49.20
CA ASN A 795 -5.60 29.07 48.65
C ASN A 795 -5.89 30.21 47.67
N VAL A 796 -5.35 31.40 47.94
CA VAL A 796 -5.42 32.57 47.04
C VAL A 796 -4.71 32.26 45.72
N ASN A 797 -3.48 31.72 45.78
CA ASN A 797 -2.73 31.32 44.58
C ASN A 797 -3.43 30.24 43.74
N VAL A 798 -4.15 29.29 44.36
CA VAL A 798 -4.87 28.23 43.64
C VAL A 798 -6.12 28.76 42.95
N ARG A 799 -6.90 29.65 43.59
CA ARG A 799 -8.03 30.34 42.95
C ARG A 799 -7.58 31.17 41.76
N GLU A 800 -6.50 31.93 41.94
CA GLU A 800 -5.90 32.72 40.86
C GLU A 800 -5.48 31.85 39.67
N LEU A 801 -4.88 30.69 39.94
CA LEU A 801 -4.49 29.74 38.90
C LEU A 801 -5.70 29.15 38.18
N LEU A 802 -6.77 28.78 38.91
CA LEU A 802 -8.01 28.27 38.34
C LEU A 802 -8.69 29.30 37.42
N ALA A 803 -8.76 30.56 37.85
CA ALA A 803 -9.31 31.65 37.05
C ALA A 803 -8.54 31.83 35.72
N LYS A 804 -7.20 31.77 35.75
CA LYS A 804 -6.38 31.78 34.53
C LYS A 804 -6.70 30.62 33.59
N PHE A 805 -6.97 29.43 34.14
CA PHE A 805 -7.37 28.26 33.36
C PHE A 805 -8.73 28.45 32.67
N HIS A 806 -9.72 28.94 33.40
CA HIS A 806 -11.03 29.26 32.83
C HIS A 806 -10.92 30.25 31.68
N VAL A 807 -10.21 31.36 31.89
CA VAL A 807 -9.98 32.37 30.86
C VAL A 807 -9.26 31.79 29.65
N ARG A 808 -8.28 30.90 29.85
CA ARG A 808 -7.54 30.25 28.76
C ARG A 808 -8.46 29.38 27.89
N TYR A 809 -9.27 28.50 28.49
CA TYR A 809 -10.19 27.64 27.73
C TYR A 809 -11.30 28.45 27.04
N GLN A 810 -11.84 29.47 27.70
CA GLN A 810 -12.83 30.39 27.10
C GLN A 810 -12.26 31.14 25.90
N ASN A 811 -11.04 31.70 26.03
CA ASN A 811 -10.37 32.39 24.92
C ASN A 811 -10.14 31.48 23.72
N LEU A 812 -9.84 30.20 23.95
CA LEU A 812 -9.66 29.24 22.86
C LEU A 812 -10.95 28.94 22.10
N LEU A 813 -12.12 29.17 22.69
CA LEU A 813 -13.42 29.05 22.03
C LEU A 813 -13.83 30.33 21.28
N LEU A 814 -13.12 31.44 21.47
CA LEU A 814 -13.38 32.71 20.80
C LEU A 814 -12.45 32.94 19.58
N PRO A 815 -12.92 33.67 18.56
CA PRO A 815 -12.09 34.02 17.41
C PRO A 815 -10.95 34.95 17.85
N PRO A 816 -9.77 34.94 17.18
CA PRO A 816 -8.60 35.70 17.62
C PRO A 816 -8.84 37.20 17.86
N SER A 817 -9.80 37.82 17.18
CA SER A 817 -10.18 39.22 17.35
C SER A 817 -10.92 39.52 18.66
N LYS A 818 -11.53 38.50 19.28
CA LYS A 818 -12.33 38.61 20.52
C LYS A 818 -11.64 37.99 21.74
N ARG A 819 -10.43 37.45 21.58
CA ARG A 819 -9.65 36.90 22.70
C ARG A 819 -9.12 38.02 23.59
N LEU A 820 -9.14 37.80 24.90
CA LEU A 820 -8.46 38.66 25.86
C LEU A 820 -6.94 38.59 25.63
N ARG A 821 -6.25 39.73 25.73
CA ARG A 821 -4.80 39.83 25.50
C ARG A 821 -4.07 39.97 26.85
N GLY A 822 -3.08 39.10 27.10
CA GLY A 822 -2.18 39.17 28.27
C GLY A 822 -2.64 38.33 29.47
N ASP A 823 -1.80 38.29 30.52
CA ASP A 823 -2.12 37.77 31.87
C ASP A 823 -3.08 38.73 32.62
N GLU A 824 -3.95 39.44 31.91
CA GLU A 824 -4.93 40.34 32.52
C GLU A 824 -5.95 39.47 33.25
N PHE A 825 -5.81 39.43 34.57
CA PHE A 825 -6.65 38.66 35.50
C PHE A 825 -8.14 39.01 35.44
N ARG A 826 -8.51 40.11 34.78
CA ARG A 826 -9.84 40.71 34.86
C ARG A 826 -10.46 40.81 33.48
N TRP A 827 -11.69 40.34 33.36
CA TRP A 827 -12.57 40.57 32.20
C TRP A 827 -12.96 42.07 32.11
N CYS A 828 -12.01 42.98 31.88
CA CYS A 828 -12.32 44.42 31.82
C CYS A 828 -12.96 44.88 30.49
N LYS A 829 -13.13 43.97 29.52
CA LYS A 829 -13.80 44.26 28.24
C LYS A 829 -15.00 43.36 28.06
N PRO A 830 -16.22 43.90 27.96
CA PRO A 830 -17.41 43.10 27.70
C PRO A 830 -17.33 42.48 26.31
N LEU A 831 -17.81 41.23 26.19
CA LEU A 831 -17.95 40.57 24.90
C LEU A 831 -19.20 41.12 24.22
N SER A 832 -19.03 41.89 23.15
CA SER A 832 -20.12 42.44 22.35
C SER A 832 -20.04 41.99 20.88
N HIS A 833 -21.18 41.62 20.29
CA HIS A 833 -21.24 41.25 18.88
C HIS A 833 -22.64 41.39 18.27
N CYS A 834 -22.73 41.77 17.00
CA CYS A 834 -24.00 41.82 16.25
C CYS A 834 -24.08 40.68 15.23
N PHE A 835 -25.16 39.91 15.29
CA PHE A 835 -25.59 38.92 14.31
C PHE A 835 -26.72 39.51 13.46
N GLY A 836 -26.39 40.45 12.57
CA GLY A 836 -27.40 41.21 11.83
C GLY A 836 -28.20 42.11 12.77
N ALA A 837 -29.49 41.81 12.97
CA ALA A 837 -30.39 42.60 13.81
C ALA A 837 -30.37 42.23 15.30
N PHE A 838 -29.69 41.14 15.67
CA PHE A 838 -29.56 40.67 17.05
C PHE A 838 -28.17 41.02 17.60
N GLY A 839 -28.11 41.63 18.78
CA GLY A 839 -26.87 41.93 19.48
C GLY A 839 -26.70 41.01 20.68
N LEU A 840 -25.49 40.55 20.92
CA LEU A 840 -25.09 39.83 22.12
C LEU A 840 -24.17 40.73 22.94
N PHE A 841 -24.46 40.88 24.23
CA PHE A 841 -23.60 41.59 25.17
C PHE A 841 -23.46 40.78 26.45
N VAL A 842 -22.23 40.39 26.79
CA VAL A 842 -21.92 39.67 28.04
C VAL A 842 -21.36 40.62 29.07
N LEU A 843 -22.00 40.68 30.24
CA LEU A 843 -21.57 41.45 31.39
C LEU A 843 -20.39 40.77 32.10
N PRO A 844 -19.32 41.51 32.46
CA PRO A 844 -18.22 40.97 33.26
C PRO A 844 -18.65 40.59 34.68
N THR A 845 -18.17 39.44 35.18
CA THR A 845 -18.54 38.84 36.47
C THR A 845 -18.04 39.65 37.69
N GLU A 846 -16.83 40.21 37.67
CA GLU A 846 -16.23 40.89 38.84
C GLU A 846 -16.67 42.36 39.03
N GLU A 847 -17.54 42.89 38.16
CA GLU A 847 -17.97 44.30 38.21
C GLU A 847 -19.24 44.52 39.05
N LEU A 848 -19.84 43.46 39.62
CA LEU A 848 -21.05 43.51 40.44
C LEU A 848 -20.77 43.48 41.96
N GLU A 849 -19.64 42.91 42.39
CA GLU A 849 -19.23 42.93 43.82
C GLU A 849 -18.62 44.28 44.26
N CYS A 850 -18.09 45.07 43.31
CA CYS A 850 -17.72 46.46 43.55
C CYS A 850 -18.90 47.38 43.21
N SER A 851 -19.12 48.44 43.98
CA SER A 851 -20.26 49.37 43.89
C SER A 851 -20.40 50.17 42.57
N SER A 852 -19.68 49.81 41.50
CA SER A 852 -19.77 50.46 40.18
C SER A 852 -19.17 49.59 39.06
N ILE A 853 -20.01 49.22 38.07
CA ILE A 853 -19.58 48.72 36.76
C ILE A 853 -18.67 49.76 36.08
N HIS A 854 -17.56 49.33 35.47
CA HIS A 854 -16.55 50.24 34.94
C HIS A 854 -17.10 51.05 33.74
N GLU A 855 -16.77 52.34 33.63
CA GLU A 855 -17.32 53.22 32.57
C GLU A 855 -17.08 52.68 31.14
N SER A 856 -15.99 51.94 30.92
CA SER A 856 -15.71 51.33 29.61
C SER A 856 -16.73 50.26 29.23
N THR A 857 -17.31 49.56 30.20
CA THR A 857 -18.35 48.54 29.98
C THR A 857 -19.63 49.21 29.48
N TRP A 858 -20.04 50.32 30.12
CA TRP A 858 -21.17 51.14 29.67
C TRP A 858 -20.93 51.79 28.32
N GLY A 859 -19.73 52.31 28.06
CA GLY A 859 -19.37 52.86 26.75
C GLY A 859 -19.45 51.80 25.64
N ALA A 860 -19.02 50.57 25.90
CA ALA A 860 -19.13 49.48 24.93
C ALA A 860 -20.59 49.05 24.69
N LEU A 861 -21.43 49.04 25.73
CA LEU A 861 -22.86 48.79 25.59
C LEU A 861 -23.55 49.89 24.78
N GLN A 862 -23.23 51.16 25.07
CA GLN A 862 -23.76 52.31 24.33
C GLN A 862 -23.38 52.21 22.84
N MET A 863 -22.11 51.92 22.54
CA MET A 863 -21.65 51.71 21.16
C MET A 863 -22.39 50.57 20.45
N LEU A 864 -22.72 49.48 21.18
CA LEU A 864 -23.53 48.39 20.62
C LEU A 864 -24.96 48.86 20.32
N LEU A 865 -25.59 49.55 21.28
CA LEU A 865 -26.96 50.08 21.16
C LEU A 865 -27.10 51.14 20.06
N GLU A 866 -26.04 51.89 19.75
CA GLU A 866 -26.00 52.86 18.66
C GLU A 866 -25.92 52.20 17.26
N THR A 867 -25.81 50.87 17.18
CA THR A 867 -25.77 50.14 15.90
C THR A 867 -27.12 50.24 15.17
N PRO A 868 -27.20 50.86 13.97
CA PRO A 868 -28.48 51.17 13.32
C PRO A 868 -29.35 49.95 12.96
N ALA A 869 -28.72 48.79 12.80
CA ALA A 869 -29.39 47.55 12.42
C ALA A 869 -29.94 46.76 13.63
N LEU A 870 -29.59 47.14 14.86
CA LEU A 870 -29.92 46.38 16.07
C LEU A 870 -31.40 46.58 16.45
N SER A 871 -32.17 45.48 16.49
CA SER A 871 -33.56 45.47 16.96
C SER A 871 -33.74 44.73 18.29
N THR A 872 -32.84 43.80 18.61
CA THR A 872 -32.98 42.91 19.77
C THR A 872 -31.62 42.71 20.44
N LEU A 873 -31.56 42.88 21.76
CA LEU A 873 -30.35 42.70 22.56
C LEU A 873 -30.50 41.48 23.48
N LEU A 874 -29.58 40.53 23.34
CA LEU A 874 -29.33 39.45 24.29
C LEU A 874 -28.31 39.94 25.31
N LEU A 875 -28.79 40.36 26.48
CA LEU A 875 -27.95 40.73 27.61
C LEU A 875 -27.70 39.50 28.47
N VAL A 876 -26.45 39.07 28.56
CA VAL A 876 -26.05 37.87 29.29
C VAL A 876 -25.29 38.26 30.54
N SER A 877 -25.77 37.77 31.68
CA SER A 877 -25.14 37.94 33.00
C SER A 877 -25.05 36.58 33.69
N THR A 878 -23.97 36.34 34.42
CA THR A 878 -23.82 35.17 35.31
C THR A 878 -24.48 35.39 36.67
N GLU A 879 -24.84 36.63 36.99
CA GLU A 879 -25.55 37.03 38.20
C GLU A 879 -26.92 37.62 37.86
N ALA A 880 -27.86 37.53 38.80
CA ALA A 880 -29.19 38.11 38.63
C ALA A 880 -29.10 39.65 38.64
N LEU A 881 -29.62 40.29 37.59
CA LEU A 881 -29.71 41.75 37.50
C LEU A 881 -30.74 42.35 38.47
N PHE A 882 -31.69 41.52 38.92
CA PHE A 882 -32.70 41.86 39.90
C PHE A 882 -32.62 40.83 41.02
N ASP A 883 -32.24 41.28 42.21
CA ASP A 883 -32.20 40.45 43.40
C ASP A 883 -33.60 40.49 44.04
N GLU A 884 -34.51 39.63 43.58
CA GLU A 884 -35.77 39.42 44.29
C GLU A 884 -35.57 38.26 45.27
N SER A 885 -35.57 38.57 46.57
CA SER A 885 -35.51 37.53 47.59
C SER A 885 -36.70 36.57 47.42
N LEU A 886 -36.52 35.28 47.72
CA LEU A 886 -37.62 34.31 47.73
C LEU A 886 -38.78 34.71 48.68
N GLU A 887 -38.49 35.57 49.67
CA GLU A 887 -39.47 36.16 50.57
C GLU A 887 -40.31 37.23 49.86
N ASP A 888 -39.69 38.11 49.05
CA ASP A 888 -40.39 39.12 48.24
C ASP A 888 -41.32 38.51 47.18
N ILE A 889 -40.92 37.38 46.58
CA ILE A 889 -41.74 36.69 45.55
C ILE A 889 -43.01 36.10 46.18
N ARG A 890 -42.97 35.65 47.44
CA ARG A 890 -44.14 35.12 48.16
C ARG A 890 -45.06 36.19 48.73
N GLU A 891 -44.54 37.35 49.06
CA GLU A 891 -45.34 38.47 49.57
C GLU A 891 -46.03 39.26 48.43
N LYS A 892 -45.46 39.22 47.21
CA LYS A 892 -46.04 39.83 45.99
C LYS A 892 -47.00 38.91 45.22
N ALA A 893 -46.99 37.60 45.46
CA ALA A 893 -47.92 36.62 44.85
C ALA A 893 -49.17 36.42 45.71
#